data_AF-A0A3M3RNX9-F1
#
_entry.id   AF-A0A3M3RNX9-F1
#
_cell.length_a   1.000
_cell.length_b   1.000
_cell.length_c   1.000
_cell.angle_alpha   90.00
_cell.angle_beta   90.00
_cell.angle_gamma   90.00
#
_symmetry.space_group_name_H-M   'P 1'
#
loop_
_entity.id
_entity.type
_entity.pdbx_description
1 polymer ?
#
loop_
_entity_poly.entity_id
_entity_poly.type
_entity_poly.pdbx_seq_one_letter_code
_entity_poly.pdbx_strand_id
1 'polypeptide(L)'
;MNPITHSFSHLGFSNAQSTSALAPGGNKVPNFVSRGRGKGVPLEHFNTADEYRLARQQGGVLKSIDGREFMLLLQKYTAAETTDEEFADLRAAIPRYSIDLAEPGQTKVLYRGISLPEKTAARLLNISWGYESREIAHGLIHGLRVVKGVYTATGVASASTVSAISQGFAVGNANKNKETPVLFVLHAKSAVPARNLSGARGVTLSESRLPLSVASKSEHEVILDITNRYEITHARREGAYIVVDMNVLGRSKRGGELEVIETDKWSQLSDAKGSNPGGLFQAPDGVKWYVKTNPSTNRLRNEVLASKLYRAAGIDVPDIKMASRQGKPALISKLIGGNHKDIKTIEGSGQLRSGFAVDAWLANWDVIGQTGDNIIFNDRNKPVRIDLGGSLLFRAQGGHKGNQFGNTPMELVTMLSRKENTSSHAFRKIERNDIRMGIAAIERIPDDRIKALCAEHGPGNYSERIELGKRLISRKHWLVNMKQTLPHIHRQKNEAGHVVAVEHPTSPSATSTWRDRDATAVFVPHCTVSGVINNLAFSSIKPPSTLDGWRQLKTRAVDFKEPEFKFSNHLAPASGAIIFEPDGRLWITEPTNHPFGATHAFPKGKLESGLNLRTNALKEVYEETGLIVEFHGFIGDYDRTTSRTRYYLAKRTGGTPSDMGWESQSVKLAKITEAERLLSNAVDTAILRDAVRVRLKTPFK
;
A
#
# COMPACT_ATOMS: atom_id res chain seq x y z
N MET A 1 6.56 40.75 27.68
CA MET A 1 5.22 41.32 27.44
C MET A 1 4.25 40.18 27.23
N ASN A 2 3.17 40.09 28.00
CA ASN A 2 2.12 39.10 27.77
C ASN A 2 1.13 39.65 26.72
N PRO A 3 0.93 39.01 25.56
CA PRO A 3 0.00 39.47 24.53
C PRO A 3 -1.46 39.49 24.99
N ILE A 4 -1.77 38.77 26.08
CA ILE A 4 -3.12 38.61 26.65
C ILE A 4 -3.74 39.94 27.10
N THR A 5 -2.94 40.97 27.42
CA THR A 5 -3.45 42.25 27.98
C THR A 5 -3.48 43.42 26.99
N HIS A 6 -3.01 43.27 25.75
CA HIS A 6 -2.93 44.37 24.77
C HIS A 6 -3.69 44.01 23.48
N SER A 7 -4.94 44.46 23.38
CA SER A 7 -5.77 44.32 22.18
C SER A 7 -5.23 45.21 21.06
N PHE A 8 -4.65 44.61 20.01
CA PHE A 8 -4.23 45.30 18.79
C PHE A 8 -5.38 45.28 17.77
N SER A 9 -6.47 45.99 18.06
CA SER A 9 -7.60 46.13 17.12
C SER A 9 -7.53 47.49 16.43
N HIS A 10 -7.03 47.55 15.19
CA HIS A 10 -7.03 48.78 14.39
C HIS A 10 -7.91 48.62 13.13
N LEU A 11 -8.99 49.40 13.04
CA LEU A 11 -9.82 49.55 11.83
C LEU A 11 -9.42 50.84 11.12
N GLY A 12 -8.43 50.77 10.22
CA GLY A 12 -7.97 51.91 9.43
C GLY A 12 -8.31 51.77 7.95
N PHE A 13 -9.32 52.50 7.47
CA PHE A 13 -9.52 52.79 6.04
C PHE A 13 -8.79 54.09 5.65
N SER A 14 -8.27 54.22 4.42
CA SER A 14 -8.39 55.49 3.66
C SER A 14 -8.06 55.35 2.16
N ASN A 15 -8.76 56.17 1.37
CA ASN A 15 -8.44 56.58 0.01
C ASN A 15 -7.36 57.68 0.06
N ALA A 16 -6.29 57.60 -0.74
CA ALA A 16 -5.55 58.77 -1.24
C ALA A 16 -4.55 58.38 -2.34
N GLN A 17 -4.75 58.97 -3.53
CA GLN A 17 -3.72 59.19 -4.54
C GLN A 17 -2.88 60.39 -4.14
N SER A 18 -1.56 60.34 -4.32
CA SER A 18 -0.75 61.36 -5.01
C SER A 18 0.75 61.12 -4.82
N THR A 19 1.47 61.50 -5.86
CA THR A 19 2.89 61.31 -6.17
C THR A 19 3.82 62.25 -5.42
N SER A 20 5.03 61.80 -5.06
CA SER A 20 6.34 62.39 -5.39
C SER A 20 7.43 62.04 -4.36
N ALA A 21 8.68 62.02 -4.82
CA ALA A 21 9.96 61.79 -4.12
C ALA A 21 10.55 60.35 -4.19
N LEU A 22 11.22 60.06 -5.30
CA LEU A 22 12.29 59.04 -5.36
C LEU A 22 13.62 59.76 -5.60
N ALA A 23 14.57 59.55 -4.69
CA ALA A 23 15.97 59.96 -4.83
C ALA A 23 16.71 59.05 -5.83
N PRO A 24 17.72 59.57 -6.56
CA PRO A 24 18.48 58.78 -7.53
C PRO A 24 19.60 57.99 -6.85
N GLY A 25 19.61 56.67 -7.01
CA GLY A 25 20.72 55.80 -6.61
C GLY A 25 20.37 54.73 -5.57
N GLY A 26 19.71 53.66 -6.02
CA GLY A 26 19.53 52.44 -5.22
C GLY A 26 18.57 51.47 -5.87
N ASN A 27 18.90 50.18 -5.89
CA ASN A 27 18.07 49.07 -6.38
C ASN A 27 16.78 48.88 -5.53
N LYS A 28 15.90 49.87 -5.47
CA LYS A 28 14.66 49.83 -4.68
C LYS A 28 13.48 50.17 -5.58
N VAL A 29 12.59 49.19 -5.77
CA VAL A 29 11.42 49.25 -6.66
C VAL A 29 10.13 49.21 -5.86
N PRO A 30 9.08 49.95 -6.25
CA PRO A 30 7.89 50.08 -5.46
C PRO A 30 6.90 48.93 -5.71
N ASN A 31 6.54 48.23 -4.62
CA ASN A 31 5.29 47.52 -4.34
C ASN A 31 5.18 45.99 -4.56
N PHE A 32 5.34 45.26 -3.44
CA PHE A 32 4.71 43.96 -3.16
C PHE A 32 3.24 44.15 -2.71
N VAL A 33 2.36 44.63 -3.59
CA VAL A 33 0.92 44.74 -3.27
C VAL A 33 0.15 43.63 -3.98
N SER A 34 -0.42 42.70 -3.20
CA SER A 34 -1.53 41.87 -3.68
C SER A 34 -2.75 42.80 -3.90
N ARG A 35 -3.20 42.85 -5.15
CA ARG A 35 -4.24 43.77 -5.62
C ARG A 35 -5.61 43.32 -5.14
N GLY A 36 -5.97 43.73 -3.94
CA GLY A 36 -7.36 43.85 -3.50
C GLY A 36 -7.64 45.29 -3.08
N ARG A 37 -7.50 46.27 -3.99
CA ARG A 37 -8.00 47.68 -3.89
C ARG A 37 -7.47 48.53 -5.07
N GLY A 38 -8.36 49.06 -5.93
CA GLY A 38 -8.09 50.18 -6.85
C GLY A 38 -8.01 49.87 -8.36
N LYS A 39 -8.26 50.90 -9.20
CA LYS A 39 -8.13 50.88 -10.67
C LYS A 39 -6.71 50.48 -11.07
N GLY A 40 -6.59 49.54 -12.00
CA GLY A 40 -5.33 48.90 -12.41
C GLY A 40 -4.26 49.88 -12.90
N VAL A 41 -3.01 49.63 -12.51
CA VAL A 41 -1.82 50.30 -13.05
C VAL A 41 -1.07 49.30 -13.97
N PRO A 42 -0.66 49.69 -15.19
CA PRO A 42 0.05 48.81 -16.12
C PRO A 42 1.40 48.29 -15.58
N LEU A 43 1.82 47.09 -16.00
CA LEU A 43 3.07 46.44 -15.58
C LEU A 43 4.35 47.21 -15.98
N GLU A 44 4.24 48.13 -16.95
CA GLU A 44 5.32 48.99 -17.42
C GLU A 44 5.82 50.00 -16.36
N HIS A 45 5.07 50.18 -15.26
CA HIS A 45 5.45 51.05 -14.14
C HIS A 45 6.33 50.38 -13.06
N PHE A 46 6.64 49.08 -13.16
CA PHE A 46 7.46 48.34 -12.19
C PHE A 46 8.87 48.10 -12.76
N ASN A 47 9.90 48.72 -12.17
CA ASN A 47 11.23 48.79 -12.79
C ASN A 47 12.34 48.02 -12.04
N THR A 48 12.25 46.68 -11.88
CA THR A 48 13.42 45.79 -11.69
C THR A 48 13.24 44.41 -12.33
N ALA A 49 14.32 43.84 -12.86
CA ALA A 49 14.37 42.47 -13.38
C ALA A 49 14.08 41.38 -12.32
N ASP A 50 14.36 41.65 -11.04
CA ASP A 50 14.17 40.69 -9.94
C ASP A 50 12.69 40.38 -9.67
N GLU A 51 11.82 41.38 -9.64
CA GLU A 51 10.38 41.13 -9.44
C GLU A 51 9.74 40.44 -10.65
N TYR A 52 10.17 40.76 -11.87
CA TYR A 52 9.76 40.02 -13.07
C TYR A 52 10.18 38.54 -13.01
N ARG A 53 11.40 38.26 -12.51
CA ARG A 53 11.90 36.90 -12.31
C ARG A 53 11.05 36.15 -11.30
N LEU A 54 10.79 36.75 -10.14
CA LEU A 54 9.97 36.15 -9.08
C LEU A 54 8.52 35.92 -9.55
N ALA A 55 7.90 36.89 -10.21
CA ALA A 55 6.55 36.78 -10.75
C ALA A 55 6.44 35.69 -11.84
N ARG A 56 7.45 35.57 -12.71
CA ARG A 56 7.53 34.50 -13.71
C ARG A 56 7.67 33.13 -13.06
N GLN A 57 8.53 33.01 -12.05
CA GLN A 57 8.72 31.78 -11.28
C GLN A 57 7.42 31.33 -10.62
N GLN A 58 6.74 32.25 -9.91
CA GLN A 58 5.44 31.99 -9.29
C GLN A 58 4.37 31.62 -10.33
N GLY A 59 4.31 32.34 -11.44
CA GLY A 59 3.38 32.09 -12.54
C GLY A 59 3.58 30.71 -13.18
N GLY A 60 4.81 30.20 -13.24
CA GLY A 60 5.11 28.84 -13.68
C GLY A 60 4.46 27.77 -12.80
N VAL A 61 4.60 27.88 -11.48
CA VAL A 61 4.04 26.90 -10.53
C VAL A 61 2.50 26.92 -10.54
N LEU A 62 1.88 28.10 -10.63
CA LEU A 62 0.42 28.28 -10.56
C LEU A 62 -0.35 27.95 -11.85
N LYS A 63 0.34 27.70 -12.98
CA LYS A 63 -0.31 27.29 -14.24
C LYS A 63 -0.64 25.78 -14.29
N SER A 64 -0.11 25.00 -13.36
CA SER A 64 -0.40 23.56 -13.22
C SER A 64 -1.87 23.31 -12.83
N ILE A 65 -2.36 22.07 -13.03
CA ILE A 65 -3.71 21.66 -12.58
C ILE A 65 -3.83 21.87 -11.07
N ASP A 66 -2.88 21.34 -10.30
CA ASP A 66 -2.85 21.46 -8.84
C ASP A 66 -2.69 22.92 -8.37
N GLY A 67 -1.99 23.75 -9.14
CA GLY A 67 -1.87 25.19 -8.90
C GLY A 67 -3.19 25.94 -9.09
N ARG A 68 -4.07 25.48 -9.99
CA ARG A 68 -5.43 26.01 -10.15
C ARG A 68 -6.33 25.60 -8.98
N GLU A 69 -6.25 24.34 -8.54
CA GLU A 69 -6.99 23.86 -7.37
C GLU A 69 -6.57 24.58 -6.09
N PHE A 70 -5.27 24.82 -5.91
CA PHE A 70 -4.74 25.65 -4.83
C PHE A 70 -5.36 27.06 -4.82
N MET A 71 -5.47 27.69 -5.98
CA MET A 71 -6.07 29.02 -6.08
C MET A 71 -7.57 29.02 -5.78
N LEU A 72 -8.30 27.96 -6.16
CA LEU A 72 -9.72 27.82 -5.81
C LEU A 72 -9.92 27.67 -4.29
N LEU A 73 -9.08 26.86 -3.64
CA LEU A 73 -9.08 26.73 -2.17
C LEU A 73 -8.74 28.05 -1.48
N LEU A 74 -7.76 28.78 -2.01
CA LEU A 74 -7.38 30.10 -1.50
C LEU A 74 -8.54 31.09 -1.62
N GLN A 75 -9.24 31.11 -2.76
CA GLN A 75 -10.43 31.94 -2.96
C GLN A 75 -11.55 31.59 -1.96
N LYS A 76 -11.88 30.31 -1.80
CA LYS A 76 -12.85 29.84 -0.78
C LYS A 76 -12.45 30.29 0.63
N TYR A 77 -11.17 30.18 0.99
CA TYR A 77 -10.69 30.59 2.30
C TYR A 77 -10.86 32.10 2.52
N THR A 78 -10.53 32.89 1.50
CA THR A 78 -10.73 34.34 1.58
C THR A 78 -12.20 34.73 1.67
N ALA A 79 -13.12 33.96 1.07
CA ALA A 79 -14.57 34.09 1.24
C ALA A 79 -15.10 33.55 2.58
N ALA A 80 -14.26 32.93 3.41
CA ALA A 80 -14.63 32.23 4.64
C ALA A 80 -15.60 31.04 4.42
N GLU A 81 -15.47 30.38 3.26
CA GLU A 81 -16.31 29.25 2.82
C GLU A 81 -15.60 27.89 2.97
N THR A 82 -14.37 27.85 3.48
CA THR A 82 -13.62 26.60 3.64
C THR A 82 -14.12 25.77 4.82
N THR A 83 -14.21 24.47 4.62
CA THR A 83 -14.27 23.49 5.72
C THR A 83 -12.92 23.38 6.46
N ASP A 84 -12.89 22.74 7.63
CA ASP A 84 -11.64 22.47 8.36
C ASP A 84 -10.65 21.61 7.54
N GLU A 85 -11.17 20.69 6.73
CA GLU A 85 -10.40 19.83 5.84
C GLU A 85 -9.81 20.62 4.67
N GLU A 86 -10.64 21.44 3.99
CA GLU A 86 -10.18 22.33 2.91
C GLU A 86 -9.16 23.36 3.41
N PHE A 87 -9.31 23.84 4.65
CA PHE A 87 -8.36 24.75 5.27
C PHE A 87 -7.03 24.05 5.62
N ALA A 88 -7.07 22.79 6.05
CA ALA A 88 -5.88 21.97 6.27
C ALA A 88 -5.13 21.70 4.94
N ASP A 89 -5.87 21.41 3.88
CA ASP A 89 -5.32 21.21 2.53
C ASP A 89 -4.70 22.49 1.98
N LEU A 90 -5.37 23.63 2.14
CA LEU A 90 -4.83 24.94 1.81
C LEU A 90 -3.51 25.17 2.56
N ARG A 91 -3.48 24.98 3.88
CA ARG A 91 -2.26 25.10 4.70
C ARG A 91 -1.12 24.20 4.23
N ALA A 92 -1.40 22.96 3.81
CA ALA A 92 -0.41 22.03 3.29
C ALA A 92 0.07 22.37 1.87
N ALA A 93 -0.78 23.04 1.09
CA ALA A 93 -0.48 23.48 -0.28
C ALA A 93 0.35 24.76 -0.31
N ILE A 94 0.11 25.71 0.58
CA ILE A 94 0.77 27.04 0.59
C ILE A 94 2.31 26.98 0.45
N PRO A 95 3.06 26.12 1.15
CA PRO A 95 4.52 26.02 0.97
C PRO A 95 4.94 25.55 -0.42
N ARG A 96 4.13 24.74 -1.11
CA ARG A 96 4.40 24.23 -2.47
C ARG A 96 4.19 25.28 -3.55
N TYR A 97 3.29 26.23 -3.28
CA TYR A 97 2.87 27.27 -4.22
C TYR A 97 3.35 28.66 -3.79
N SER A 98 4.36 28.74 -2.93
CA SER A 98 5.08 29.98 -2.62
C SER A 98 6.52 29.87 -3.13
N ILE A 99 7.13 31.03 -3.43
CA ILE A 99 8.50 31.11 -3.93
C ILE A 99 9.45 31.66 -2.87
N ASP A 100 10.72 31.27 -2.94
CA ASP A 100 11.77 31.87 -2.12
C ASP A 100 11.99 33.33 -2.56
N LEU A 101 11.97 34.25 -1.57
CA LEU A 101 12.03 35.69 -1.83
C LEU A 101 13.45 36.20 -2.07
N ALA A 102 14.46 35.49 -1.57
CA ALA A 102 15.87 35.83 -1.70
C ALA A 102 16.61 34.73 -2.45
N GLU A 103 17.56 35.12 -3.30
CA GLU A 103 18.47 34.19 -3.96
C GLU A 103 19.39 33.49 -2.94
N PRO A 104 19.95 32.30 -3.26
CA PRO A 104 20.86 31.59 -2.36
C PRO A 104 22.01 32.47 -1.86
N GLY A 105 22.18 32.55 -0.54
CA GLY A 105 23.23 33.36 0.10
C GLY A 105 22.90 34.86 0.20
N GLN A 106 21.77 35.30 -0.33
CA GLN A 106 21.36 36.70 -0.34
C GLN A 106 20.28 37.00 0.72
N THR A 107 20.10 38.28 1.03
CA THR A 107 18.99 38.79 1.85
C THR A 107 18.20 39.80 1.03
N LYS A 108 16.89 39.61 0.93
CA LYS A 108 15.98 40.61 0.36
C LYS A 108 15.38 41.46 1.47
N VAL A 109 15.41 42.79 1.32
CA VAL A 109 14.86 43.72 2.32
C VAL A 109 13.47 44.16 1.89
N LEU A 110 12.51 44.03 2.80
CA LEU A 110 11.15 44.53 2.67
C LEU A 110 10.86 45.50 3.81
N TYR A 111 9.91 46.38 3.62
CA TYR A 111 9.50 47.42 4.54
C TYR A 111 8.00 47.33 4.80
N ARG A 112 7.59 47.67 6.00
CA ARG A 112 6.18 47.81 6.34
C ARG A 112 5.98 48.93 7.33
N GLY A 113 5.00 49.79 7.06
CA GLY A 113 4.64 50.87 7.95
C GLY A 113 3.30 50.62 8.61
N ILE A 114 3.25 50.80 9.92
CA ILE A 114 2.02 50.83 10.71
C ILE A 114 2.05 52.03 11.67
N SER A 115 0.96 52.23 12.40
CA SER A 115 0.97 53.08 13.59
C SER A 115 0.54 52.24 14.81
N LEU A 116 1.02 52.61 15.99
CA LEU A 116 0.66 51.98 17.26
C LEU A 116 0.45 53.05 18.33
N PRO A 117 -0.40 52.81 19.35
CA PRO A 117 -0.51 53.71 20.50
C PRO A 117 0.86 53.89 21.17
N GLU A 118 1.20 55.10 21.62
CA GLU A 118 2.53 55.43 22.15
C GLU A 118 3.02 54.48 23.24
N LYS A 119 2.13 54.10 24.18
CA LYS A 119 2.45 53.14 25.24
C LYS A 119 2.89 51.77 24.69
N THR A 120 2.33 51.35 23.57
CA THR A 120 2.63 50.08 22.91
C THR A 120 3.86 50.20 22.02
N ALA A 121 3.97 51.30 21.28
CA ALA A 121 5.12 51.60 20.44
C ALA A 121 6.41 51.69 21.28
N ALA A 122 6.39 52.43 22.40
CA ALA A 122 7.54 52.58 23.30
C ALA A 122 8.05 51.24 23.86
N ARG A 123 7.16 50.25 24.02
CA ARG A 123 7.54 48.92 24.50
C ARG A 123 8.33 48.11 23.48
N LEU A 124 8.22 48.42 22.18
CA LEU A 124 9.02 47.78 21.13
C LEU A 124 10.52 48.02 21.33
N LEU A 125 10.91 49.12 21.97
CA LEU A 125 12.31 49.44 22.25
C LEU A 125 12.94 48.52 23.31
N ASN A 126 12.13 47.83 24.11
CA ASN A 126 12.58 47.02 25.25
C ASN A 126 12.19 45.54 25.13
N ILE A 127 12.04 45.02 23.91
CA ILE A 127 11.67 43.63 23.66
C ILE A 127 12.88 42.71 23.66
N SER A 128 12.68 41.44 24.05
CA SER A 128 13.65 40.38 23.76
C SER A 128 13.85 40.24 22.25
N TRP A 129 15.09 39.97 21.83
CA TRP A 129 15.46 39.76 20.42
C TRP A 129 15.62 38.27 20.09
N GLY A 130 15.74 37.97 18.79
CA GLY A 130 15.99 36.62 18.30
C GLY A 130 14.81 35.68 18.50
N TYR A 131 15.07 34.43 18.88
CA TYR A 131 14.06 33.38 18.95
C TYR A 131 12.88 33.71 19.90
N GLU A 132 13.16 34.34 21.04
CA GLU A 132 12.14 34.68 22.05
C GLU A 132 11.14 35.74 21.55
N SER A 133 11.52 36.51 20.53
CA SER A 133 10.67 37.55 19.95
C SER A 133 9.60 37.00 18.99
N ARG A 134 9.66 35.72 18.62
CA ARG A 134 8.90 35.15 17.49
C ARG A 134 7.40 35.36 17.57
N GLU A 135 6.80 35.06 18.72
CA GLU A 135 5.35 35.21 18.94
C GLU A 135 4.92 36.67 18.77
N ILE A 136 5.70 37.60 19.33
CA ILE A 136 5.43 39.04 19.27
C ILE A 136 5.65 39.55 17.83
N ALA A 137 6.75 39.16 17.19
CA ALA A 137 7.07 39.53 15.82
C ALA A 137 6.00 39.04 14.83
N HIS A 138 5.55 37.79 14.99
CA HIS A 138 4.48 37.21 14.19
C HIS A 138 3.16 37.98 14.38
N GLY A 139 2.83 38.31 15.64
CA GLY A 139 1.65 39.11 15.97
C GLY A 139 1.67 40.54 15.40
N LEU A 140 2.84 41.18 15.38
CA LEU A 140 3.03 42.52 14.81
C LEU A 140 2.89 42.55 13.29
N ILE A 141 3.26 41.45 12.61
CA ILE A 141 3.15 41.34 11.16
C ILE A 141 1.73 40.93 10.71
N HIS A 142 1.04 40.04 11.44
CA HIS A 142 -0.21 39.44 10.96
C HIS A 142 -1.49 39.90 11.68
N GLY A 143 -1.39 40.58 12.82
CA GLY A 143 -2.53 41.04 13.62
C GLY A 143 -3.14 39.93 14.48
N LEU A 144 -3.28 40.16 15.79
CA LEU A 144 -3.81 39.18 16.75
C LEU A 144 -5.24 39.54 17.19
N ARG A 145 -6.21 38.64 16.98
CA ARG A 145 -7.45 38.56 17.76
C ARG A 145 -7.49 37.26 18.55
N VAL A 146 -7.87 37.33 19.83
CA VAL A 146 -8.18 36.16 20.66
C VAL A 146 -9.68 36.01 20.71
N VAL A 147 -10.22 34.91 20.17
CA VAL A 147 -11.63 34.54 20.33
C VAL A 147 -11.68 33.13 20.88
N LYS A 148 -12.23 32.94 22.09
CA LYS A 148 -12.39 31.63 22.76
C LYS A 148 -11.10 30.79 22.84
N GLY A 149 -9.96 31.42 23.12
CA GLY A 149 -8.67 30.72 23.25
C GLY A 149 -8.04 30.26 21.92
N VAL A 150 -8.61 30.65 20.78
CA VAL A 150 -8.06 30.42 19.45
C VAL A 150 -7.66 31.75 18.82
N TYR A 151 -6.43 31.79 18.29
CA TYR A 151 -5.90 32.94 17.55
C TYR A 151 -6.62 33.06 16.21
N THR A 152 -7.28 34.19 15.96
CA THR A 152 -7.87 34.52 14.66
C THR A 152 -7.18 35.77 14.11
N ALA A 153 -6.51 35.63 12.97
CA ALA A 153 -5.85 36.73 12.27
C ALA A 153 -6.87 37.43 11.36
N THR A 154 -7.29 38.64 11.71
CA THR A 154 -7.92 39.56 10.75
C THR A 154 -6.81 40.46 10.22
N GLY A 155 -6.29 40.10 9.05
CA GLY A 155 -5.04 40.63 8.51
C GLY A 155 -5.02 42.16 8.34
N VAL A 156 -3.88 42.72 8.70
CA VAL A 156 -3.32 43.92 8.08
C VAL A 156 -2.04 43.41 7.42
N ALA A 157 -1.86 43.38 6.09
CA ALA A 157 -0.51 43.38 5.50
C ALA A 157 -0.41 43.75 4.01
N SER A 158 0.17 44.93 3.74
CA SER A 158 0.96 45.22 2.54
C SER A 158 2.42 45.50 2.97
N ALA A 159 3.38 44.75 2.44
CA ALA A 159 4.80 45.05 2.56
C ALA A 159 5.29 45.69 1.26
N SER A 160 6.35 46.50 1.31
CA SER A 160 6.92 47.15 0.13
C SER A 160 8.43 47.04 0.13
N THR A 161 9.02 46.92 -1.06
CA THR A 161 10.45 47.01 -1.29
C THR A 161 10.97 48.45 -1.23
N VAL A 162 10.07 49.46 -1.10
CA VAL A 162 10.42 50.88 -0.95
C VAL A 162 10.03 51.37 0.44
N SER A 163 11.03 51.80 1.21
CA SER A 163 10.86 52.35 2.54
C SER A 163 9.97 53.60 2.58
N ALA A 164 10.09 54.49 1.59
CA ALA A 164 9.32 55.73 1.53
C ALA A 164 7.80 55.49 1.46
N ILE A 165 7.37 54.46 0.73
CA ILE A 165 5.96 54.06 0.64
C ILE A 165 5.46 53.56 2.00
N SER A 166 6.23 52.68 2.63
CA SER A 166 5.91 52.18 3.97
C SER A 166 5.91 53.30 5.02
N GLN A 167 6.85 54.23 4.96
CA GLN A 167 6.90 55.41 5.83
C GLN A 167 5.67 56.30 5.65
N GLY A 168 5.21 56.51 4.40
CA GLY A 168 3.98 57.22 4.09
C GLY A 168 2.75 56.56 4.72
N PHE A 169 2.65 55.23 4.65
CA PHE A 169 1.57 54.48 5.33
C PHE A 169 1.64 54.63 6.85
N ALA A 170 2.83 54.52 7.45
CA ALA A 170 3.00 54.66 8.90
C ALA A 170 2.57 56.05 9.38
N VAL A 171 3.00 57.11 8.70
CA VAL A 171 2.66 58.51 9.05
C VAL A 171 1.19 58.81 8.79
N GLY A 172 0.64 58.37 7.66
CA GLY A 172 -0.77 58.58 7.34
C GLY A 172 -1.69 57.98 8.40
N ASN A 173 -1.41 56.76 8.84
CA ASN A 173 -2.16 56.10 9.92
C ASN A 173 -1.90 56.76 11.28
N ALA A 174 -0.65 57.08 11.61
CA ALA A 174 -0.27 57.74 12.85
C ALA A 174 -1.00 59.08 13.04
N ASN A 175 -1.04 59.91 11.99
CA ASN A 175 -1.75 61.19 12.00
C ASN A 175 -3.26 61.00 12.16
N LYS A 176 -3.84 60.04 11.43
CA LYS A 176 -5.28 59.76 11.49
C LYS A 176 -5.72 59.28 12.88
N ASN A 177 -4.88 58.47 13.54
CA ASN A 177 -5.24 57.78 14.77
C ASN A 177 -4.62 58.40 16.03
N LYS A 178 -3.82 59.47 15.88
CA LYS A 178 -3.01 60.08 16.96
C LYS A 178 -2.08 59.07 17.64
N GLU A 179 -1.39 58.29 16.82
CA GLU A 179 -0.52 57.19 17.21
C GLU A 179 0.94 57.45 16.82
N THR A 180 1.86 56.59 17.27
CA THR A 180 3.28 56.63 16.89
C THR A 180 3.50 55.85 15.60
N PRO A 181 4.18 56.42 14.59
CA PRO A 181 4.50 55.68 13.37
C PRO A 181 5.60 54.64 13.65
N VAL A 182 5.41 53.43 13.15
CA VAL A 182 6.34 52.30 13.31
C VAL A 182 6.71 51.74 11.94
N LEU A 183 8.00 51.57 11.70
CA LEU A 183 8.55 51.02 10.46
C LEU A 183 9.22 49.68 10.73
N PHE A 184 8.68 48.60 10.19
CA PHE A 184 9.33 47.30 10.17
C PHE A 184 10.28 47.19 8.98
N VAL A 185 11.52 46.78 9.24
CA VAL A 185 12.52 46.43 8.22
C VAL A 185 12.70 44.92 8.26
N LEU A 186 12.21 44.24 7.23
CA LEU A 186 12.14 42.80 7.14
C LEU A 186 13.28 42.28 6.25
N HIS A 187 14.24 41.60 6.85
CA HIS A 187 15.35 40.94 6.19
C HIS A 187 14.96 39.50 5.84
N ALA A 188 14.37 39.31 4.66
CA ALA A 188 14.02 38.01 4.11
C ALA A 188 15.28 37.24 3.72
N LYS A 189 15.60 36.19 4.48
CA LYS A 189 16.81 35.38 4.31
C LYS A 189 16.59 34.26 3.30
N SER A 190 17.64 33.92 2.55
CA SER A 190 17.69 32.64 1.82
C SER A 190 17.66 31.45 2.79
N ALA A 191 17.53 30.23 2.26
CA ALA A 191 17.62 29.02 3.08
C ALA A 191 18.92 28.99 3.89
N VAL A 192 18.84 28.47 5.12
CA VAL A 192 19.99 28.28 6.03
C VAL A 192 20.10 26.78 6.33
N PRO A 193 20.73 25.99 5.44
CA PRO A 193 20.78 24.53 5.56
C PRO A 193 21.36 24.05 6.89
N ALA A 194 22.41 24.72 7.38
CA ALA A 194 23.08 24.38 8.65
C ALA A 194 22.15 24.47 9.88
N ARG A 195 21.09 25.28 9.82
CA ARG A 195 20.09 25.41 10.90
C ARG A 195 18.78 24.70 10.57
N ASN A 196 18.76 23.94 9.46
CA ASN A 196 17.58 23.25 8.96
C ASN A 196 16.40 24.21 8.71
N LEU A 197 16.67 25.44 8.28
CA LEU A 197 15.65 26.47 7.99
C LEU A 197 15.51 26.65 6.48
N SER A 198 14.27 26.63 5.97
CA SER A 198 14.01 27.01 4.58
C SER A 198 14.16 28.54 4.40
N GLY A 199 14.27 28.98 3.14
CA GLY A 199 14.28 30.42 2.83
C GLY A 199 12.94 31.06 3.16
N ALA A 200 12.96 32.38 3.40
CA ALA A 200 11.74 33.16 3.50
C ALA A 200 10.96 33.04 2.19
N ARG A 201 9.67 32.71 2.29
CA ARG A 201 8.81 32.48 1.14
C ARG A 201 7.74 33.55 1.01
N GLY A 202 7.23 33.76 -0.18
CA GLY A 202 6.12 34.66 -0.41
C GLY A 202 5.48 34.44 -1.78
N VAL A 203 4.71 35.44 -2.20
CA VAL A 203 3.94 35.42 -3.45
C VAL A 203 4.16 36.74 -4.18
N THR A 204 4.38 36.66 -5.48
CA THR A 204 4.65 37.80 -6.36
C THR A 204 3.77 37.73 -7.60
N LEU A 205 2.45 37.65 -7.41
CA LEU A 205 1.52 37.60 -8.54
C LEU A 205 1.58 38.93 -9.32
N SER A 206 1.64 38.84 -10.65
CA SER A 206 1.49 40.02 -11.52
C SER A 206 0.07 40.58 -11.49
N GLU A 207 -0.92 39.71 -11.25
CA GLU A 207 -2.34 40.05 -11.14
C GLU A 207 -2.94 39.27 -9.96
N SER A 208 -3.72 39.97 -9.12
CA SER A 208 -4.53 39.30 -8.10
C SER A 208 -5.54 38.40 -8.77
N ARG A 209 -5.70 37.21 -8.22
CA ARG A 209 -6.69 36.22 -8.65
C ARG A 209 -7.83 36.09 -7.63
N LEU A 210 -7.85 36.90 -6.58
CA LEU A 210 -8.98 36.97 -5.66
C LEU A 210 -10.18 37.68 -6.32
N PRO A 211 -11.41 37.21 -6.11
CA PRO A 211 -12.59 37.87 -6.63
C PRO A 211 -12.77 39.27 -6.04
N LEU A 212 -13.26 40.21 -6.85
CA LEU A 212 -13.46 41.62 -6.48
C LEU A 212 -14.38 41.81 -5.26
N SER A 213 -15.23 40.83 -4.95
CA SER A 213 -16.13 40.80 -3.79
C SER A 213 -15.40 40.73 -2.45
N VAL A 214 -14.11 40.37 -2.42
CA VAL A 214 -13.31 40.20 -1.19
C VAL A 214 -12.41 41.40 -0.94
N ALA A 215 -13.00 42.61 -0.90
CA ALA A 215 -12.33 43.92 -0.93
C ALA A 215 -11.39 44.27 0.27
N SER A 216 -11.01 43.30 1.09
CA SER A 216 -10.20 43.49 2.30
C SER A 216 -9.12 42.44 2.54
N LYS A 217 -8.95 41.44 1.68
CA LYS A 217 -7.94 40.38 1.84
C LYS A 217 -6.97 40.33 0.67
N SER A 218 -5.70 40.02 0.95
CA SER A 218 -4.64 39.89 -0.05
C SER A 218 -4.07 38.46 -0.07
N GLU A 219 -3.72 37.88 -1.22
CA GLU A 219 -3.08 36.53 -1.28
C GLU A 219 -1.78 36.50 -0.46
N HIS A 220 -1.13 37.66 -0.35
CA HIS A 220 0.08 37.85 0.42
C HIS A 220 -0.17 37.68 1.93
N GLU A 221 -1.32 38.13 2.43
CA GLU A 221 -1.71 37.99 3.85
C GLU A 221 -1.89 36.53 4.26
N VAL A 222 -2.45 35.70 3.38
CA VAL A 222 -2.74 34.29 3.67
C VAL A 222 -1.47 33.43 3.61
N ILE A 223 -0.57 33.71 2.68
CA ILE A 223 0.58 32.83 2.38
C ILE A 223 1.78 33.13 3.30
N LEU A 224 2.02 34.40 3.64
CA LEU A 224 3.13 34.77 4.54
C LEU A 224 2.93 34.29 5.98
N ASP A 225 1.70 34.26 6.48
CA ASP A 225 1.36 33.81 7.84
C ASP A 225 1.76 32.34 8.06
N ILE A 226 1.61 31.51 7.03
CA ILE A 226 1.78 30.06 7.13
C ILE A 226 3.22 29.63 6.84
N THR A 227 3.99 30.42 6.07
CA THR A 227 5.29 29.99 5.52
C THR A 227 6.49 30.52 6.27
N ASN A 228 6.36 31.68 6.93
CA ASN A 228 7.49 32.39 7.50
C ASN A 228 7.48 32.42 9.04
N ARG A 229 8.66 32.68 9.58
CA ARG A 229 8.93 32.96 10.99
C ARG A 229 9.69 34.28 11.05
N TYR A 230 9.25 35.14 11.96
CA TYR A 230 9.80 36.49 12.14
C TYR A 230 10.58 36.52 13.45
N GLU A 231 11.78 37.09 13.43
CA GLU A 231 12.60 37.29 14.61
C GLU A 231 13.04 38.75 14.65
N ILE A 232 12.62 39.49 15.67
CA ILE A 232 13.08 40.86 15.86
C ILE A 232 14.55 40.81 16.27
N THR A 233 15.38 41.49 15.49
CA THR A 233 16.82 41.58 15.71
C THR A 233 17.19 42.86 16.43
N HIS A 234 16.44 43.94 16.19
CA HIS A 234 16.72 45.23 16.79
C HIS A 234 15.49 46.13 16.74
N ALA A 235 15.39 47.08 17.67
CA ALA A 235 14.38 48.12 17.65
C ALA A 235 14.99 49.43 18.15
N ARG A 236 14.74 50.53 17.44
CA ARG A 236 15.31 51.85 17.76
C ARG A 236 14.32 52.96 17.44
N ARG A 237 14.47 54.10 18.11
CA ARG A 237 13.77 55.33 17.73
C ARG A 237 14.62 56.09 16.71
N GLU A 238 14.01 56.51 15.61
CA GLU A 238 14.66 57.25 14.52
C GLU A 238 13.74 58.39 14.10
N GLY A 239 14.02 59.60 14.63
CA GLY A 239 13.13 60.75 14.50
C GLY A 239 11.74 60.47 15.08
N ALA A 240 10.71 60.66 14.27
CA ALA A 240 9.32 60.38 14.65
C ALA A 240 8.97 58.88 14.66
N TYR A 241 9.81 58.02 14.09
CA TYR A 241 9.52 56.59 13.93
C TYR A 241 10.11 55.74 15.04
N ILE A 242 9.45 54.62 15.32
CA ILE A 242 10.14 53.44 15.88
C ILE A 242 10.43 52.48 14.74
N VAL A 243 11.71 52.21 14.49
CA VAL A 243 12.17 51.27 13.48
C VAL A 243 12.45 49.93 14.16
N VAL A 244 11.90 48.85 13.60
CA VAL A 244 12.08 47.49 14.12
C VAL A 244 12.61 46.60 13.01
N ASP A 245 13.86 46.16 13.15
CA ASP A 245 14.52 45.24 12.23
C ASP A 245 14.16 43.80 12.60
N MET A 246 13.80 43.01 11.59
CA MET A 246 13.40 41.61 11.75
C MET A 246 14.09 40.74 10.71
N ASN A 247 14.54 39.56 11.12
CA ASN A 247 14.82 38.47 10.17
C ASN A 247 13.51 37.77 9.81
N VAL A 248 13.34 37.48 8.52
CA VAL A 248 12.28 36.60 8.03
C VAL A 248 12.96 35.34 7.52
N LEU A 249 12.58 34.20 8.08
CA LEU A 249 13.08 32.87 7.74
C LEU A 249 11.89 31.98 7.40
N GLY A 250 12.08 30.98 6.54
CA GLY A 250 11.06 29.96 6.35
C GLY A 250 11.04 28.97 7.51
N ARG A 251 10.00 28.13 7.56
CA ARG A 251 9.87 27.08 8.58
C ARG A 251 11.11 26.17 8.64
N SER A 252 11.36 25.57 9.80
CA SER A 252 12.31 24.45 9.89
C SER A 252 11.88 23.36 8.90
N LYS A 253 12.77 22.92 8.01
CA LYS A 253 12.54 21.76 7.17
C LYS A 253 12.26 20.60 8.11
N ARG A 254 11.04 20.05 8.11
CA ARG A 254 10.79 18.82 8.86
C ARG A 254 11.70 17.75 8.25
N GLY A 255 12.39 16.96 9.08
CA GLY A 255 13.25 15.87 8.60
C GLY A 255 12.49 15.02 7.57
N GLY A 256 12.96 15.03 6.32
CA GLY A 256 12.29 14.36 5.20
C GLY A 256 12.15 15.15 3.89
N GLU A 257 12.59 16.42 3.80
CA GLU A 257 12.89 17.02 2.48
C GLU A 257 14.21 16.40 1.98
N LEU A 258 14.11 15.18 1.43
CA LEU A 258 15.18 14.48 0.74
C LEU A 258 15.82 15.41 -0.31
N GLU A 259 17.15 15.41 -0.42
CA GLU A 259 17.81 15.87 -1.64
C GLU A 259 17.19 15.11 -2.81
N VAL A 260 16.43 15.82 -3.65
CA VAL A 260 15.76 15.20 -4.79
C VAL A 260 16.83 14.97 -5.85
N ILE A 261 17.08 13.70 -6.18
CA ILE A 261 18.04 13.32 -7.21
C ILE A 261 17.52 13.79 -8.57
N GLU A 262 18.23 14.70 -9.21
CA GLU A 262 17.93 15.15 -10.57
C GLU A 262 18.49 14.17 -11.60
N THR A 263 17.62 13.71 -12.51
CA THR A 263 17.95 12.68 -13.50
C THR A 263 18.10 13.23 -14.92
N ASP A 264 18.00 14.54 -15.10
CA ASP A 264 18.02 15.20 -16.41
C ASP A 264 19.32 15.00 -17.20
N LYS A 265 20.43 14.86 -16.47
CA LYS A 265 21.77 14.66 -17.06
C LYS A 265 22.11 13.17 -17.26
N TRP A 266 21.21 12.25 -16.93
CA TRP A 266 21.48 10.82 -17.04
C TRP A 266 21.29 10.34 -18.48
N SER A 267 22.20 9.47 -18.94
CA SER A 267 22.14 8.91 -20.29
C SER A 267 20.98 7.91 -20.40
N GLN A 268 20.07 8.15 -21.34
CA GLN A 268 18.98 7.21 -21.62
C GLN A 268 19.52 6.01 -22.39
N LEU A 269 19.25 4.82 -21.87
CA LEU A 269 19.64 3.54 -22.49
C LEU A 269 18.48 2.86 -23.20
N SER A 270 17.25 3.08 -22.75
CA SER A 270 16.03 2.59 -23.42
C SER A 270 14.79 3.39 -23.04
N ASP A 271 13.73 3.23 -23.81
CA ASP A 271 12.40 3.75 -23.50
C ASP A 271 11.70 2.97 -22.37
N ALA A 272 10.50 3.43 -22.02
CA ALA A 272 9.65 2.84 -21.00
C ALA A 272 9.24 1.40 -21.37
N LYS A 273 9.35 0.49 -20.39
CA LYS A 273 8.91 -0.91 -20.47
C LYS A 273 7.57 -1.16 -19.74
N GLY A 274 6.70 -0.14 -19.62
CA GLY A 274 5.42 -0.22 -18.92
C GLY A 274 4.51 0.99 -19.17
N SER A 275 3.41 1.09 -18.39
CA SER A 275 2.38 2.12 -18.57
C SER A 275 2.77 3.53 -18.08
N ASN A 276 3.80 3.63 -17.24
CA ASN A 276 4.30 4.92 -16.75
C ASN A 276 5.42 5.45 -17.68
N PRO A 277 5.37 6.74 -18.08
CA PRO A 277 6.42 7.35 -18.88
C PRO A 277 7.79 7.32 -18.16
N GLY A 278 8.86 7.08 -18.90
CA GLY A 278 10.18 6.88 -18.34
C GLY A 278 11.10 6.04 -19.22
N GLY A 279 12.00 5.30 -18.59
CA GLY A 279 12.94 4.44 -19.31
C GLY A 279 14.08 3.94 -18.44
N LEU A 280 15.02 3.24 -19.07
CA LEU A 280 16.27 2.83 -18.43
C LEU A 280 17.33 3.93 -18.62
N PHE A 281 18.00 4.31 -17.55
CA PHE A 281 19.00 5.36 -17.52
C PHE A 281 20.28 4.90 -16.85
N GLN A 282 21.39 5.54 -17.19
CA GLN A 282 22.67 5.42 -16.51
C GLN A 282 23.00 6.73 -15.79
N ALA A 283 23.22 6.64 -14.49
CA ALA A 283 23.70 7.76 -13.68
C ALA A 283 25.20 8.03 -13.97
N PRO A 284 25.74 9.22 -13.63
CA PRO A 284 27.14 9.56 -13.88
C PRO A 284 28.16 8.61 -13.22
N ASP A 285 27.76 7.94 -12.14
CA ASP A 285 28.56 6.91 -11.45
C ASP A 285 28.56 5.55 -12.18
N GLY A 286 27.92 5.46 -13.35
CA GLY A 286 27.80 4.25 -14.16
C GLY A 286 26.66 3.31 -13.73
N VAL A 287 25.96 3.57 -12.62
CA VAL A 287 24.89 2.71 -12.13
C VAL A 287 23.63 2.86 -13.00
N LYS A 288 23.01 1.72 -13.34
CA LYS A 288 21.78 1.68 -14.14
C LYS A 288 20.54 1.75 -13.25
N TRP A 289 19.61 2.62 -13.61
CA TRP A 289 18.37 2.90 -12.89
C TRP A 289 17.20 2.96 -13.87
N TYR A 290 16.08 2.36 -13.49
CA TYR A 290 14.82 2.60 -14.16
C TYR A 290 14.17 3.87 -13.58
N VAL A 291 13.93 4.87 -14.43
CA VAL A 291 13.32 6.14 -14.02
C VAL A 291 11.85 6.09 -14.45
N LYS A 292 10.93 6.23 -13.48
CA LYS A 292 9.49 6.38 -13.76
C LYS A 292 9.07 7.80 -13.40
N THR A 293 8.43 8.49 -14.33
CA THR A 293 7.75 9.76 -14.06
C THR A 293 6.27 9.50 -13.88
N ASN A 294 5.65 10.16 -12.90
CA ASN A 294 4.21 10.05 -12.66
C ASN A 294 3.67 11.41 -12.25
N PRO A 295 2.51 11.85 -12.80
CA PRO A 295 1.92 13.12 -12.37
C PRO A 295 1.56 13.12 -10.87
N SER A 296 1.27 11.96 -10.27
CA SER A 296 0.94 11.86 -8.85
C SER A 296 2.17 11.57 -8.00
N THR A 297 2.62 12.56 -7.23
CA THR A 297 3.68 12.39 -6.22
C THR A 297 3.29 11.36 -5.17
N ASN A 298 2.01 11.21 -4.84
CA ASN A 298 1.54 10.22 -3.88
C ASN A 298 1.77 8.79 -4.35
N ARG A 299 1.59 8.50 -5.65
CA ARG A 299 1.89 7.16 -6.20
C ARG A 299 3.39 6.83 -6.09
N LEU A 300 4.25 7.80 -6.38
CA LEU A 300 5.71 7.63 -6.25
C LEU A 300 6.13 7.37 -4.80
N ARG A 301 5.60 8.17 -3.87
CA ARG A 301 5.85 8.03 -2.42
C ARG A 301 5.35 6.69 -1.87
N ASN A 302 4.20 6.22 -2.37
CA ASN A 302 3.67 4.90 -2.02
C ASN A 302 4.62 3.77 -2.43
N GLU A 303 5.17 3.80 -3.65
CA GLU A 303 6.12 2.80 -4.14
C GLU A 303 7.45 2.85 -3.36
N VAL A 304 7.94 4.05 -3.03
CA VAL A 304 9.12 4.24 -2.16
C VAL A 304 8.87 3.64 -0.76
N LEU A 305 7.76 3.98 -0.12
CA LEU A 305 7.41 3.45 1.20
C LEU A 305 7.29 1.92 1.17
N ALA A 306 6.62 1.36 0.15
CA ALA A 306 6.52 -0.08 -0.02
C ALA A 306 7.91 -0.74 -0.10
N SER A 307 8.84 -0.20 -0.90
CA SER A 307 10.22 -0.69 -0.99
C SER A 307 10.92 -0.69 0.38
N LYS A 308 10.79 0.39 1.16
CA LYS A 308 11.40 0.48 2.49
C LYS A 308 10.81 -0.52 3.48
N LEU A 309 9.50 -0.76 3.43
CA LEU A 309 8.82 -1.74 4.30
C LEU A 309 9.16 -3.18 3.93
N TYR A 310 9.22 -3.54 2.64
CA TYR A 310 9.70 -4.85 2.20
C TYR A 310 11.13 -5.11 2.65
N ARG A 311 12.04 -4.14 2.46
CA ARG A 311 13.42 -4.23 2.96
C ARG A 311 13.48 -4.40 4.48
N ALA A 312 12.67 -3.66 5.23
CA ALA A 312 12.61 -3.79 6.68
C ALA A 312 12.16 -5.21 7.10
N ALA A 313 11.30 -5.85 6.32
CA ALA A 313 10.91 -7.25 6.48
C ALA A 313 11.93 -8.26 5.94
N GLY A 314 13.09 -7.82 5.42
CA GLY A 314 14.10 -8.71 4.84
C GLY A 314 13.70 -9.32 3.49
N ILE A 315 12.75 -8.72 2.77
CA ILE A 315 12.34 -9.13 1.43
C ILE A 315 13.13 -8.37 0.38
N ASP A 316 13.70 -9.11 -0.58
CA ASP A 316 14.49 -8.54 -1.67
C ASP A 316 13.60 -7.74 -2.64
N VAL A 317 13.90 -6.45 -2.76
CA VAL A 317 13.28 -5.48 -3.69
C VAL A 317 14.34 -4.51 -4.23
N PRO A 318 14.15 -3.88 -5.41
CA PRO A 318 15.02 -2.81 -5.91
C PRO A 318 15.17 -1.66 -4.93
N ASP A 319 16.33 -1.00 -4.88
CA ASP A 319 16.45 0.28 -4.15
C ASP A 319 15.66 1.34 -4.90
N ILE A 320 14.64 1.89 -4.23
CA ILE A 320 13.73 2.88 -4.80
C ILE A 320 13.85 4.19 -4.04
N LYS A 321 14.03 5.29 -4.78
CA LYS A 321 14.17 6.65 -4.23
C LYS A 321 13.33 7.65 -5.02
N MET A 322 12.97 8.74 -4.34
CA MET A 322 12.39 9.91 -4.99
C MET A 322 13.44 10.62 -5.85
N ALA A 323 13.01 11.16 -6.98
CA ALA A 323 13.84 11.88 -7.93
C ALA A 323 13.02 12.97 -8.65
N SER A 324 13.69 13.73 -9.50
CA SER A 324 13.06 14.65 -10.46
C SER A 324 13.60 14.42 -11.86
N ARG A 325 12.75 14.71 -12.84
CA ARG A 325 13.11 14.73 -14.26
C ARG A 325 12.33 15.83 -14.95
N GLN A 326 13.03 16.76 -15.60
CA GLN A 326 12.47 17.89 -16.33
C GLN A 326 11.53 18.73 -15.45
N GLY A 327 11.93 18.95 -14.20
CA GLY A 327 11.12 19.66 -13.19
C GLY A 327 9.87 18.91 -12.72
N LYS A 328 9.64 17.66 -13.15
CA LYS A 328 8.52 16.82 -12.71
C LYS A 328 8.97 15.79 -11.67
N PRO A 329 8.08 15.40 -10.73
CA PRO A 329 8.33 14.29 -9.81
C PRO A 329 8.62 12.98 -10.56
N ALA A 330 9.63 12.27 -10.08
CA ALA A 330 10.04 10.97 -10.59
C ALA A 330 10.38 10.01 -9.43
N LEU A 331 10.47 8.72 -9.74
CA LEU A 331 11.15 7.74 -8.92
C LEU A 331 12.28 7.09 -9.71
N ILE A 332 13.33 6.69 -9.01
CA ILE A 332 14.39 5.85 -9.56
C ILE A 332 14.38 4.50 -8.85
N SER A 333 14.46 3.42 -9.63
CA SER A 333 14.52 2.05 -9.15
C SER A 333 15.80 1.39 -9.67
N LYS A 334 16.68 0.96 -8.78
CA LYS A 334 17.98 0.39 -9.17
C LYS A 334 17.76 -0.86 -10.01
N LEU A 335 18.42 -0.95 -11.17
CA LEU A 335 18.28 -2.12 -12.03
C LEU A 335 18.80 -3.37 -11.30
N ILE A 336 18.00 -4.43 -11.32
CA ILE A 336 18.36 -5.74 -10.77
C ILE A 336 18.75 -6.65 -11.93
N GLY A 337 19.96 -7.23 -11.86
CA GLY A 337 20.39 -8.29 -12.77
C GLY A 337 19.62 -9.58 -12.48
N GLY A 338 19.26 -10.31 -13.52
CA GLY A 338 18.48 -11.55 -13.41
C GLY A 338 17.50 -11.74 -14.57
N ASN A 339 16.65 -12.76 -14.45
CA ASN A 339 15.67 -13.12 -15.47
C ASN A 339 14.26 -13.30 -14.86
N HIS A 340 13.24 -12.95 -15.65
CA HIS A 340 11.87 -13.37 -15.37
C HIS A 340 11.72 -14.88 -15.55
N LYS A 341 10.73 -15.46 -14.86
CA LYS A 341 10.41 -16.88 -14.98
C LYS A 341 8.91 -17.08 -15.14
N ASP A 342 8.54 -18.21 -15.72
CA ASP A 342 7.14 -18.61 -15.82
C ASP A 342 6.50 -18.86 -14.44
N ILE A 343 5.17 -18.84 -14.40
CA ILE A 343 4.39 -19.04 -13.17
C ILE A 343 4.69 -20.39 -12.52
N LYS A 344 4.92 -21.45 -13.32
CA LYS A 344 5.20 -22.79 -12.80
C LYS A 344 6.52 -22.83 -12.01
N THR A 345 7.53 -22.10 -12.45
CA THR A 345 8.81 -22.00 -11.76
C THR A 345 8.71 -21.08 -10.54
N ILE A 346 7.96 -19.99 -10.64
CA ILE A 346 7.62 -19.09 -9.52
C ILE A 346 6.93 -19.88 -8.39
N GLU A 347 5.93 -20.71 -8.74
CA GLU A 347 5.19 -21.57 -7.81
C GLU A 347 6.12 -22.48 -6.98
N GLY A 348 7.23 -22.93 -7.57
CA GLY A 348 8.23 -23.76 -6.91
C GLY A 348 9.06 -23.05 -5.83
N SER A 349 9.10 -21.71 -5.81
CA SER A 349 10.01 -20.94 -4.95
C SER A 349 9.57 -20.85 -3.49
N GLY A 350 10.21 -21.61 -2.59
CA GLY A 350 9.98 -21.52 -1.15
C GLY A 350 10.31 -20.14 -0.56
N GLN A 351 11.34 -19.48 -1.07
CA GLN A 351 11.71 -18.11 -0.65
C GLN A 351 10.64 -17.09 -0.99
N LEU A 352 9.98 -17.23 -2.15
CA LEU A 352 8.86 -16.36 -2.52
C LEU A 352 7.69 -16.56 -1.57
N ARG A 353 7.30 -17.82 -1.33
CA ARG A 353 6.19 -18.21 -0.44
C ARG A 353 6.43 -17.76 0.99
N SER A 354 7.65 -17.87 1.50
CA SER A 354 8.04 -17.36 2.82
C SER A 354 7.85 -15.84 2.98
N GLY A 355 7.79 -15.08 1.88
CA GLY A 355 7.49 -13.64 1.90
C GLY A 355 6.00 -13.30 1.79
N PHE A 356 5.11 -14.28 1.59
CA PHE A 356 3.68 -14.06 1.32
C PHE A 356 2.97 -13.23 2.39
N ALA A 357 3.24 -13.48 3.68
CA ALA A 357 2.59 -12.70 4.74
C ALA A 357 2.99 -11.22 4.71
N VAL A 358 4.19 -10.88 4.20
CA VAL A 358 4.62 -9.50 3.98
C VAL A 358 3.83 -8.87 2.83
N ASP A 359 3.60 -9.63 1.76
CA ASP A 359 2.76 -9.21 0.63
C ASP A 359 1.33 -8.91 1.11
N ALA A 360 0.79 -9.80 1.95
CA ALA A 360 -0.51 -9.61 2.59
C ALA A 360 -0.51 -8.39 3.53
N TRP A 361 0.51 -8.23 4.39
CA TRP A 361 0.63 -7.08 5.29
C TRP A 361 0.62 -5.75 4.54
N LEU A 362 1.27 -5.68 3.38
CA LEU A 362 1.34 -4.49 2.53
C LEU A 362 0.21 -4.41 1.49
N ALA A 363 -0.76 -5.33 1.53
CA ALA A 363 -1.90 -5.39 0.61
C ALA A 363 -1.48 -5.40 -0.87
N ASN A 364 -0.42 -6.12 -1.22
CA ASN A 364 0.11 -6.15 -2.58
C ASN A 364 -0.52 -7.28 -3.41
N TRP A 365 -1.74 -7.05 -3.90
CA TRP A 365 -2.44 -8.01 -4.76
C TRP A 365 -1.73 -8.30 -6.08
N ASP A 366 -0.92 -7.35 -6.55
CA ASP A 366 -0.22 -7.40 -7.82
C ASP A 366 1.24 -7.88 -7.68
N VAL A 367 1.60 -8.50 -6.54
CA VAL A 367 2.99 -8.91 -6.29
C VAL A 367 3.58 -9.81 -7.37
N ILE A 368 2.77 -10.62 -8.05
CA ILE A 368 3.23 -11.50 -9.13
C ILE A 368 3.15 -10.82 -10.52
N GLY A 369 2.30 -9.80 -10.67
CA GLY A 369 1.95 -9.26 -11.98
C GLY A 369 1.00 -10.18 -12.75
N GLN A 370 0.81 -9.89 -14.03
CA GLN A 370 -0.13 -10.66 -14.88
C GLN A 370 0.45 -12.03 -15.26
N THR A 371 1.75 -12.08 -15.56
CA THR A 371 2.43 -13.26 -16.11
C THR A 371 3.63 -13.74 -15.29
N GLY A 372 3.87 -13.13 -14.12
CA GLY A 372 5.10 -13.30 -13.34
C GLY A 372 6.10 -12.16 -13.57
N ASP A 373 5.70 -11.14 -14.31
CA ASP A 373 6.49 -9.97 -14.69
C ASP A 373 6.91 -9.10 -13.50
N ASN A 374 6.22 -9.17 -12.36
CA ASN A 374 6.64 -8.45 -11.15
C ASN A 374 7.65 -9.22 -10.29
N ILE A 375 8.14 -10.38 -10.75
CA ILE A 375 9.18 -11.16 -10.08
C ILE A 375 10.40 -11.33 -11.01
N ILE A 376 11.58 -10.93 -10.52
CA ILE A 376 12.87 -11.24 -11.15
C ILE A 376 13.60 -12.26 -10.28
N PHE A 377 14.15 -13.30 -10.88
CA PHE A 377 15.14 -14.15 -10.20
C PHE A 377 16.53 -13.60 -10.48
N ASN A 378 17.20 -13.13 -9.44
CA ASN A 378 18.55 -12.60 -9.57
C ASN A 378 19.56 -13.70 -9.93
N ASP A 379 20.82 -13.32 -10.16
CA ASP A 379 21.88 -14.26 -10.56
C ASP A 379 22.15 -15.38 -9.54
N ARG A 380 21.70 -15.21 -8.28
CA ARG A 380 21.73 -16.24 -7.22
C ARG A 380 20.45 -17.06 -7.13
N ASN A 381 19.59 -16.95 -8.15
CA ASN A 381 18.29 -17.60 -8.22
C ASN A 381 17.34 -17.24 -7.06
N LYS A 382 17.48 -16.05 -6.46
CA LYS A 382 16.56 -15.55 -5.43
C LYS A 382 15.46 -14.69 -6.05
N PRO A 383 14.19 -14.85 -5.64
CA PRO A 383 13.10 -14.03 -6.13
C PRO A 383 13.19 -12.61 -5.54
N VAL A 384 13.17 -11.62 -6.42
CA VAL A 384 13.14 -10.19 -6.11
C VAL A 384 11.81 -9.64 -6.60
N ARG A 385 11.05 -9.00 -5.71
CA ARG A 385 9.79 -8.35 -6.07
C ARG A 385 10.10 -7.00 -6.70
N ILE A 386 9.59 -6.77 -7.90
CA ILE A 386 9.68 -5.48 -8.59
C ILE A 386 8.28 -4.89 -8.76
N ASP A 387 8.22 -3.66 -9.25
CA ASP A 387 6.98 -2.90 -9.45
C ASP A 387 6.02 -2.91 -8.24
N LEU A 388 6.38 -2.11 -7.23
CA LEU A 388 5.68 -2.13 -5.94
C LEU A 388 4.46 -1.18 -5.91
N GLY A 389 4.07 -0.62 -7.07
CA GLY A 389 3.00 0.37 -7.18
C GLY A 389 1.64 -0.14 -6.72
N GLY A 390 1.39 -1.45 -6.83
CA GLY A 390 0.17 -2.13 -6.35
C GLY A 390 0.11 -2.38 -4.84
N SER A 391 1.11 -1.94 -4.06
CA SER A 391 1.13 -2.05 -2.60
C SER A 391 0.39 -0.90 -1.92
N LEU A 392 0.03 -1.07 -0.64
CA LEU A 392 -0.53 -0.05 0.25
C LEU A 392 -1.83 0.57 -0.31
N LEU A 393 -1.86 1.88 -0.54
CA LEU A 393 -3.08 2.63 -0.85
C LEU A 393 -3.59 2.43 -2.28
N PHE A 394 -2.73 2.02 -3.22
CA PHE A 394 -3.05 1.99 -4.66
C PHE A 394 -3.08 0.56 -5.21
N ARG A 395 -3.83 0.36 -6.30
CA ARG A 395 -3.84 -0.84 -7.14
C ARG A 395 -2.81 -0.71 -8.27
N ALA A 396 -2.55 -1.79 -9.00
CA ALA A 396 -1.62 -1.83 -10.14
C ALA A 396 -1.85 -0.70 -11.18
N GLN A 397 -3.12 -0.44 -11.53
CA GLN A 397 -3.51 0.63 -12.45
C GLN A 397 -3.67 2.01 -11.76
N GLY A 398 -3.24 2.12 -10.51
CA GLY A 398 -3.23 3.36 -9.74
C GLY A 398 -4.55 3.77 -9.09
N GLY A 399 -5.62 2.97 -9.23
CA GLY A 399 -6.87 3.17 -8.50
C GLY A 399 -6.68 3.00 -6.99
N HIS A 400 -7.40 3.77 -6.17
CA HIS A 400 -7.30 3.69 -4.72
C HIS A 400 -7.98 2.42 -4.19
N LYS A 401 -7.40 1.74 -3.19
CA LYS A 401 -8.00 0.54 -2.58
C LYS A 401 -9.18 0.85 -1.66
N GLY A 402 -9.20 2.05 -1.06
CA GLY A 402 -10.25 2.48 -0.15
C GLY A 402 -10.43 1.49 1.02
N ASN A 403 -11.69 1.13 1.30
CA ASN A 403 -12.06 0.23 2.41
C ASN A 403 -11.50 -1.19 2.28
N GLN A 404 -10.99 -1.57 1.11
CA GLN A 404 -10.36 -2.88 0.93
C GLN A 404 -8.99 -2.96 1.61
N PHE A 405 -8.35 -1.81 1.87
CA PHE A 405 -7.11 -1.73 2.66
C PHE A 405 -7.41 -1.32 4.10
N GLY A 406 -7.92 -2.30 4.87
CA GLY A 406 -8.31 -2.12 6.28
C GLY A 406 -7.22 -2.49 7.30
N ASN A 407 -7.58 -2.49 8.58
CA ASN A 407 -6.69 -2.87 9.69
C ASN A 407 -6.45 -4.38 9.77
N THR A 408 -7.34 -5.18 9.17
CA THR A 408 -7.23 -6.63 9.09
C THR A 408 -6.67 -7.02 7.72
N PRO A 409 -5.52 -7.72 7.64
CA PRO A 409 -4.93 -8.19 6.39
C PRO A 409 -5.67 -9.39 5.82
N MET A 410 -6.87 -9.13 5.29
CA MET A 410 -7.70 -10.12 4.58
C MET A 410 -7.00 -10.71 3.35
N GLU A 411 -5.94 -10.07 2.87
CA GLU A 411 -5.07 -10.55 1.80
C GLU A 411 -4.44 -11.90 2.07
N LEU A 412 -4.31 -12.30 3.35
CA LEU A 412 -3.90 -13.65 3.73
C LEU A 412 -4.83 -14.72 3.14
N VAL A 413 -6.11 -14.38 2.94
CA VAL A 413 -7.12 -15.25 2.31
C VAL A 413 -7.36 -14.82 0.87
N THR A 414 -7.58 -13.52 0.63
CA THR A 414 -8.08 -13.06 -0.68
C THR A 414 -7.05 -13.24 -1.79
N MET A 415 -5.75 -13.18 -1.51
CA MET A 415 -4.68 -13.46 -2.49
C MET A 415 -4.53 -14.95 -2.79
N LEU A 416 -5.04 -15.82 -1.91
CA LEU A 416 -5.06 -17.27 -2.12
C LEU A 416 -6.38 -17.75 -2.73
N SER A 417 -7.43 -16.93 -2.63
CA SER A 417 -8.76 -17.17 -3.19
C SER A 417 -8.83 -16.75 -4.66
N ARG A 418 -9.70 -17.42 -5.44
CA ARG A 418 -9.98 -17.26 -6.88
C ARG A 418 -9.04 -18.04 -7.80
N LYS A 419 -9.63 -18.84 -8.68
CA LYS A 419 -8.91 -19.73 -9.62
C LYS A 419 -8.12 -18.98 -10.69
N GLU A 420 -8.48 -17.73 -11.00
CA GLU A 420 -7.94 -16.99 -12.15
C GLU A 420 -6.89 -15.93 -11.80
N ASN A 421 -6.62 -15.66 -10.51
CA ASN A 421 -5.61 -14.66 -10.16
C ASN A 421 -4.19 -15.27 -10.18
N THR A 422 -3.26 -14.56 -10.80
CA THR A 422 -1.86 -14.99 -10.92
C THR A 422 -1.21 -15.23 -9.55
N SER A 423 -1.56 -14.40 -8.55
CA SER A 423 -1.12 -14.57 -7.16
C SER A 423 -1.55 -15.92 -6.56
N SER A 424 -2.79 -16.38 -6.74
CA SER A 424 -3.17 -17.66 -6.12
C SER A 424 -2.63 -18.88 -6.86
N HIS A 425 -2.23 -18.73 -8.13
CA HIS A 425 -1.41 -19.73 -8.83
C HIS A 425 0.02 -19.79 -8.27
N ALA A 426 0.70 -18.63 -8.16
CA ALA A 426 2.06 -18.56 -7.65
C ALA A 426 2.20 -19.03 -6.20
N PHE A 427 1.18 -18.77 -5.37
CA PHE A 427 1.14 -19.21 -3.97
C PHE A 427 0.33 -20.50 -3.78
N ARG A 428 0.06 -21.28 -4.84
CA ARG A 428 -0.74 -22.52 -4.73
C ARG A 428 -0.13 -23.54 -3.77
N LYS A 429 1.20 -23.59 -3.67
CA LYS A 429 1.95 -24.50 -2.78
C LYS A 429 2.28 -23.90 -1.42
N ILE A 430 1.59 -22.83 -1.01
CA ILE A 430 1.86 -22.18 0.28
C ILE A 430 1.52 -23.09 1.44
N GLU A 431 2.41 -23.14 2.42
CA GLU A 431 2.21 -23.89 3.65
C GLU A 431 2.04 -22.98 4.87
N ARG A 432 1.48 -23.55 5.95
CA ARG A 432 1.36 -22.87 7.24
C ARG A 432 2.72 -22.33 7.73
N ASN A 433 3.81 -23.06 7.51
CA ASN A 433 5.14 -22.61 7.91
C ASN A 433 5.66 -21.43 7.07
N ASP A 434 5.37 -21.40 5.76
CA ASP A 434 5.69 -20.24 4.89
C ASP A 434 5.04 -18.96 5.42
N ILE A 435 3.75 -19.04 5.79
CA ILE A 435 3.02 -17.93 6.38
C ILE A 435 3.65 -17.51 7.72
N ARG A 436 3.98 -18.47 8.60
CA ARG A 436 4.63 -18.19 9.89
C ARG A 436 6.00 -17.51 9.72
N MET A 437 6.77 -17.89 8.71
CA MET A 437 8.06 -17.26 8.40
C MET A 437 7.88 -15.80 7.98
N GLY A 438 6.90 -15.51 7.12
CA GLY A 438 6.57 -14.14 6.73
C GLY A 438 6.08 -13.30 7.92
N ILE A 439 5.22 -13.85 8.79
CA ILE A 439 4.78 -13.15 10.01
C ILE A 439 5.96 -12.89 10.94
N ALA A 440 6.87 -13.85 11.13
CA ALA A 440 8.07 -13.65 11.92
C ALA A 440 8.98 -12.56 11.36
N ALA A 441 9.00 -12.36 10.04
CA ALA A 441 9.73 -11.27 9.41
C ALA A 441 9.12 -9.89 9.74
N ILE A 442 7.78 -9.78 9.72
CA ILE A 442 7.05 -8.56 10.10
C ILE A 442 7.22 -8.28 11.60
N GLU A 443 7.14 -9.32 12.44
CA GLU A 443 7.27 -9.23 13.90
C GLU A 443 8.58 -8.57 14.33
N ARG A 444 9.68 -8.87 13.63
CA ARG A 444 11.01 -8.30 13.90
C ARG A 444 11.13 -6.80 13.64
N ILE A 445 10.22 -6.19 12.88
CA ILE A 445 10.26 -4.76 12.56
C ILE A 445 9.70 -3.99 13.76
N PRO A 446 10.46 -3.13 14.45
CA PRO A 446 9.91 -2.35 15.56
C PRO A 446 8.76 -1.44 15.09
N ASP A 447 7.73 -1.26 15.92
CA ASP A 447 6.57 -0.43 15.55
C ASP A 447 6.99 1.01 15.27
N ASP A 448 7.94 1.55 16.05
CA ASP A 448 8.47 2.90 15.82
C ASP A 448 9.24 3.01 14.49
N ARG A 449 9.83 1.91 14.01
CA ARG A 449 10.43 1.88 12.68
C ARG A 449 9.35 1.99 11.59
N ILE A 450 8.21 1.32 11.77
CA ILE A 450 7.06 1.42 10.85
C ILE A 450 6.52 2.86 10.83
N LYS A 451 6.32 3.47 12.01
CA LYS A 451 5.88 4.88 12.13
C LYS A 451 6.83 5.83 11.42
N ALA A 452 8.13 5.70 11.69
CA ALA A 452 9.16 6.55 11.09
C ALA A 452 9.16 6.45 9.56
N LEU A 453 9.15 5.22 9.02
CA LEU A 453 9.11 5.00 7.57
C LEU A 453 7.86 5.63 6.93
N CYS A 454 6.69 5.48 7.56
CA CYS A 454 5.45 6.07 7.05
C CYS A 454 5.49 7.60 7.09
N ALA A 455 5.93 8.19 8.20
CA ALA A 455 6.04 9.65 8.33
C ALA A 455 7.01 10.26 7.31
N GLU A 456 8.15 9.61 7.10
CA GLU A 456 9.22 10.07 6.21
C GLU A 456 8.86 9.90 4.72
N HIS A 457 8.36 8.72 4.34
CA HIS A 457 8.24 8.33 2.94
C HIS A 457 6.81 8.19 2.43
N GLY A 458 5.82 8.13 3.33
CA GLY A 458 4.45 7.81 2.94
C GLY A 458 3.78 8.85 2.01
N PRO A 459 2.74 8.42 1.27
CA PRO A 459 1.90 9.30 0.49
C PRO A 459 1.06 10.21 1.38
N GLY A 460 0.52 11.29 0.81
CA GLY A 460 -0.37 12.20 1.51
C GLY A 460 0.35 13.21 2.42
N ASN A 461 -0.45 13.93 3.19
CA ASN A 461 -0.02 14.88 4.21
C ASN A 461 0.50 14.15 5.47
N TYR A 462 1.01 14.90 6.45
CA TYR A 462 1.60 14.31 7.65
C TYR A 462 0.60 13.48 8.47
N SER A 463 -0.65 13.94 8.59
CA SER A 463 -1.69 13.23 9.35
C SER A 463 -2.01 11.88 8.70
N GLU A 464 -2.22 11.87 7.39
CA GLU A 464 -2.49 10.65 6.61
C GLU A 464 -1.36 9.62 6.73
N ARG A 465 -0.10 10.07 6.80
CA ARG A 465 1.07 9.20 7.02
C ARG A 465 1.10 8.58 8.40
N ILE A 466 0.71 9.34 9.43
CA ILE A 466 0.60 8.81 10.79
C ILE A 466 -0.52 7.77 10.85
N GLU A 467 -1.67 8.03 10.22
CA GLU A 467 -2.77 7.06 10.14
C GLU A 467 -2.39 5.81 9.34
N LEU A 468 -1.64 5.95 8.25
CA LEU A 468 -1.07 4.80 7.52
C LEU A 468 -0.13 3.97 8.41
N GLY A 469 0.72 4.63 9.20
CA GLY A 469 1.59 3.97 10.17
C GLY A 469 0.80 3.19 11.22
N LYS A 470 -0.25 3.80 11.81
CA LYS A 470 -1.16 3.13 12.76
C LYS A 470 -1.82 1.90 12.12
N ARG A 471 -2.34 2.03 10.90
CA ARG A 471 -2.96 0.91 10.17
C ARG A 471 -2.00 -0.24 9.95
N LEU A 472 -0.77 0.04 9.50
CA LEU A 472 0.23 -1.00 9.28
C LEU A 472 0.64 -1.70 10.58
N ILE A 473 0.71 -0.97 11.70
CA ILE A 473 0.94 -1.56 13.03
C ILE A 473 -0.23 -2.45 13.45
N SER A 474 -1.48 -2.00 13.29
CA SER A 474 -2.65 -2.83 13.58
C SER A 474 -2.66 -4.12 12.74
N ARG A 475 -2.33 -4.02 11.45
CA ARG A 475 -2.20 -5.19 10.56
C ARG A 475 -1.10 -6.14 11.04
N LYS A 476 0.05 -5.60 11.46
CA LYS A 476 1.15 -6.39 12.04
C LYS A 476 0.69 -7.12 13.30
N HIS A 477 0.10 -6.42 14.26
CA HIS A 477 -0.34 -7.01 15.54
C HIS A 477 -1.38 -8.10 15.32
N TRP A 478 -2.31 -7.89 14.39
CA TRP A 478 -3.28 -8.91 14.02
C TRP A 478 -2.61 -10.19 13.47
N LEU A 479 -1.65 -10.05 12.54
CA LEU A 479 -0.89 -11.19 12.01
C LEU A 479 -0.09 -11.91 13.09
N VAL A 480 0.59 -11.17 13.97
CA VAL A 480 1.38 -11.74 15.06
C VAL A 480 0.49 -12.52 16.04
N ASN A 481 -0.67 -11.97 16.42
CA ASN A 481 -1.63 -12.66 17.28
C ASN A 481 -2.11 -13.98 16.65
N MET A 482 -2.44 -13.96 15.35
CA MET A 482 -2.86 -15.18 14.66
C MET A 482 -1.75 -16.22 14.44
N LYS A 483 -0.46 -15.86 14.53
CA LYS A 483 0.66 -16.75 14.18
C LYS A 483 0.60 -18.13 14.85
N GLN A 484 0.12 -18.18 16.09
CA GLN A 484 -0.01 -19.42 16.86
C GLN A 484 -1.30 -20.17 16.52
N THR A 485 -2.37 -19.44 16.23
CA THR A 485 -3.71 -19.98 15.94
C THR A 485 -4.00 -20.15 14.45
N LEU A 486 -3.01 -19.89 13.57
CA LEU A 486 -3.12 -20.12 12.13
C LEU A 486 -3.69 -21.53 11.89
N PRO A 487 -4.80 -21.68 11.14
CA PRO A 487 -5.37 -22.98 10.88
C PRO A 487 -4.37 -23.84 10.10
N HIS A 488 -4.49 -25.15 10.26
CA HIS A 488 -3.90 -26.04 9.27
C HIS A 488 -4.65 -25.83 7.97
N ILE A 489 -3.92 -25.72 6.86
CA ILE A 489 -4.52 -25.53 5.55
C ILE A 489 -4.34 -26.81 4.75
N HIS A 490 -5.42 -27.23 4.11
CA HIS A 490 -5.37 -28.30 3.15
C HIS A 490 -4.49 -27.84 1.98
N ARG A 491 -3.61 -28.72 1.52
CA ARG A 491 -2.63 -28.37 0.47
C ARG A 491 -3.26 -28.27 -0.92
N GLN A 492 -4.38 -28.96 -1.15
CA GLN A 492 -5.26 -28.73 -2.29
C GLN A 492 -6.37 -27.74 -1.93
N LYS A 493 -6.72 -26.90 -2.91
CA LYS A 493 -7.88 -26.00 -2.84
C LYS A 493 -9.14 -26.76 -3.23
N ASN A 494 -10.30 -26.28 -2.78
CA ASN A 494 -11.58 -26.82 -3.24
C ASN A 494 -11.87 -26.48 -4.71
N GLU A 495 -13.02 -26.95 -5.23
CA GLU A 495 -13.42 -26.75 -6.63
C GLU A 495 -13.52 -25.27 -7.01
N ALA A 496 -13.90 -24.42 -6.06
CA ALA A 496 -13.97 -22.97 -6.21
C ALA A 496 -12.59 -22.28 -6.18
N GLY A 497 -11.52 -23.03 -5.93
CA GLY A 497 -10.16 -22.50 -5.79
C GLY A 497 -9.95 -21.74 -4.47
N HIS A 498 -10.70 -22.08 -3.42
CA HIS A 498 -10.51 -21.54 -2.08
C HIS A 498 -9.58 -22.45 -1.25
N VAL A 499 -8.82 -21.82 -0.35
CA VAL A 499 -8.06 -22.53 0.67
C VAL A 499 -9.03 -23.15 1.65
N VAL A 500 -8.79 -24.42 2.00
CA VAL A 500 -9.61 -25.17 2.96
C VAL A 500 -8.84 -25.26 4.27
N ALA A 501 -9.47 -24.85 5.38
CA ALA A 501 -8.90 -25.08 6.71
C ALA A 501 -9.19 -26.52 7.16
N VAL A 502 -8.21 -27.16 7.80
CA VAL A 502 -8.33 -28.50 8.40
C VAL A 502 -8.39 -28.33 9.91
N GLU A 503 -9.53 -28.64 10.50
CA GLU A 503 -9.81 -28.46 11.93
C GLU A 503 -9.04 -29.47 12.78
N HIS A 504 -9.04 -30.73 12.34
CA HIS A 504 -8.40 -31.85 13.03
C HIS A 504 -7.37 -32.53 12.11
N PRO A 505 -6.18 -31.93 11.91
CA PRO A 505 -5.20 -32.43 10.97
C PRO A 505 -4.62 -33.78 11.39
N THR A 506 -4.54 -34.71 10.44
CA THR A 506 -3.92 -36.02 10.62
C THR A 506 -2.42 -35.94 10.37
N SER A 507 -1.62 -36.64 11.19
CA SER A 507 -0.18 -36.78 10.97
C SER A 507 0.14 -38.05 10.16
N PRO A 508 1.12 -38.01 9.23
CA PRO A 508 1.52 -39.21 8.50
C PRO A 508 2.19 -40.22 9.42
N SER A 509 2.08 -41.50 9.08
CA SER A 509 2.80 -42.57 9.77
C SER A 509 4.27 -42.63 9.31
N ALA A 510 5.10 -43.36 10.06
CA ALA A 510 6.46 -43.67 9.62
C ALA A 510 6.47 -44.50 8.32
N THR A 511 7.49 -44.31 7.48
CA THR A 511 7.63 -45.04 6.20
C THR A 511 7.77 -46.55 6.37
N SER A 512 8.23 -47.01 7.55
CA SER A 512 8.30 -48.44 7.89
C SER A 512 6.93 -49.12 7.89
N THR A 513 5.86 -48.40 8.26
CA THR A 513 4.50 -48.97 8.30
C THR A 513 3.95 -49.25 6.90
N TRP A 514 4.53 -48.68 5.85
CA TRP A 514 4.07 -48.86 4.48
C TRP A 514 4.30 -50.29 4.00
N ARG A 515 5.39 -50.94 4.45
CA ARG A 515 5.73 -52.33 4.12
C ARG A 515 5.26 -53.34 5.16
N ASP A 516 4.86 -52.87 6.34
CA ASP A 516 4.32 -53.72 7.39
C ASP A 516 2.83 -53.99 7.12
N ARG A 517 2.51 -55.24 6.78
CA ARG A 517 1.14 -55.67 6.47
C ARG A 517 0.20 -55.62 7.68
N ASP A 518 0.75 -55.62 8.90
CA ASP A 518 -0.01 -55.67 10.14
C ASP A 518 -0.21 -54.27 10.76
N ALA A 519 0.51 -53.27 10.25
CA ALA A 519 0.39 -51.86 10.60
C ALA A 519 -0.51 -51.07 9.63
N THR A 520 -1.07 -49.97 10.14
CA THR A 520 -1.79 -48.98 9.33
C THR A 520 -0.84 -47.90 8.85
N ALA A 521 -0.71 -47.79 7.53
CA ALA A 521 -0.01 -46.66 6.93
C ALA A 521 -0.96 -45.48 6.76
N VAL A 522 -0.52 -44.29 7.17
CA VAL A 522 -1.27 -43.04 7.07
C VAL A 522 -0.52 -42.08 6.16
N PHE A 523 -1.18 -41.67 5.09
CA PHE A 523 -0.66 -40.74 4.10
C PHE A 523 -1.43 -39.43 4.20
N VAL A 524 -0.74 -38.31 4.04
CA VAL A 524 -1.32 -36.96 4.01
C VAL A 524 -0.99 -36.28 2.68
N PRO A 525 -1.76 -35.26 2.25
CA PRO A 525 -1.56 -34.61 0.96
C PRO A 525 -0.13 -34.12 0.75
N HIS A 526 0.44 -34.33 -0.45
CA HIS A 526 1.76 -33.87 -0.87
C HIS A 526 2.95 -34.22 0.05
N CYS A 527 2.83 -35.23 0.92
CA CYS A 527 4.01 -35.78 1.58
C CYS A 527 4.84 -36.56 0.56
N THR A 528 6.17 -36.56 0.69
CA THR A 528 7.03 -37.35 -0.21
C THR A 528 6.75 -38.83 0.02
N VAL A 529 5.92 -39.40 -0.84
CA VAL A 529 5.64 -40.84 -0.86
C VAL A 529 6.54 -41.49 -1.89
N SER A 530 7.72 -41.94 -1.43
CA SER A 530 8.70 -42.66 -2.25
C SER A 530 8.76 -44.12 -1.85
N GLY A 531 8.71 -45.04 -2.81
CA GLY A 531 8.89 -46.47 -2.57
C GLY A 531 7.95 -47.33 -3.40
N VAL A 532 7.90 -48.59 -3.03
CA VAL A 532 7.15 -49.65 -3.69
C VAL A 532 6.33 -50.38 -2.63
N ILE A 533 5.04 -50.57 -2.88
CA ILE A 533 4.16 -51.47 -2.13
C ILE A 533 3.65 -52.51 -3.13
N ASN A 534 3.80 -53.80 -2.79
CA ASN A 534 3.35 -54.93 -3.60
C ASN A 534 3.78 -54.83 -5.07
N ASN A 535 5.07 -54.56 -5.30
CA ASN A 535 5.70 -54.39 -6.63
C ASN A 535 5.17 -53.22 -7.48
N LEU A 536 4.37 -52.33 -6.90
CA LEU A 536 3.90 -51.10 -7.55
C LEU A 536 4.50 -49.88 -6.88
N ALA A 537 5.31 -49.15 -7.65
CA ALA A 537 5.89 -47.88 -7.21
C ALA A 537 4.79 -46.83 -7.00
N PHE A 538 4.99 -45.96 -6.02
CA PHE A 538 4.23 -44.74 -5.92
C PHE A 538 4.75 -43.73 -6.94
N SER A 539 3.89 -43.32 -7.86
CA SER A 539 4.22 -42.36 -8.90
C SER A 539 3.07 -41.39 -9.08
N SER A 540 3.36 -40.09 -9.08
CA SER A 540 2.36 -39.07 -9.37
C SER A 540 1.89 -39.19 -10.81
N ILE A 541 0.57 -39.14 -11.01
CA ILE A 541 -0.07 -39.24 -12.32
C ILE A 541 -1.00 -38.05 -12.46
N LYS A 542 -0.90 -37.32 -13.56
CA LYS A 542 -1.86 -36.25 -13.85
C LYS A 542 -3.13 -36.88 -14.44
N PRO A 543 -4.30 -36.76 -13.78
CA PRO A 543 -5.52 -37.34 -14.28
C PRO A 543 -6.05 -36.51 -15.46
N PRO A 544 -7.02 -37.04 -16.22
CA PRO A 544 -7.79 -36.22 -17.15
C PRO A 544 -8.44 -35.03 -16.45
N SER A 545 -8.43 -33.87 -17.10
CA SER A 545 -9.09 -32.65 -16.59
C SER A 545 -10.41 -32.34 -17.31
N THR A 546 -10.87 -33.24 -18.18
CA THR A 546 -12.09 -33.10 -18.98
C THR A 546 -12.92 -34.37 -18.91
N LEU A 547 -14.25 -34.23 -19.03
CA LEU A 547 -15.19 -35.36 -19.08
C LEU A 547 -14.80 -36.36 -20.18
N ASP A 548 -14.44 -35.87 -21.37
CA ASP A 548 -14.03 -36.75 -22.48
C ASP A 548 -12.72 -37.49 -22.19
N GLY A 549 -11.78 -36.85 -21.50
CA GLY A 549 -10.56 -37.52 -21.07
C GLY A 549 -10.84 -38.63 -20.04
N TRP A 550 -11.79 -38.41 -19.12
CA TRP A 550 -12.24 -39.46 -18.20
C TRP A 550 -12.96 -40.60 -18.92
N ARG A 551 -13.82 -40.31 -19.89
CA ARG A 551 -14.51 -41.33 -20.73
C ARG A 551 -13.54 -42.20 -21.51
N GLN A 552 -12.40 -41.65 -21.92
CA GLN A 552 -11.36 -42.36 -22.66
C GLN A 552 -10.42 -43.17 -21.76
N LEU A 553 -10.52 -43.03 -20.43
CA LEU A 553 -9.67 -43.74 -19.48
C LEU A 553 -9.99 -45.24 -19.50
N LYS A 554 -9.27 -45.99 -20.32
CA LYS A 554 -9.35 -47.45 -20.38
C LYS A 554 -8.63 -48.05 -19.18
N THR A 555 -9.30 -48.12 -18.03
CA THR A 555 -8.91 -49.17 -17.08
C THR A 555 -9.23 -50.50 -17.76
N ARG A 556 -8.32 -51.47 -17.69
CA ARG A 556 -8.57 -52.80 -18.23
C ARG A 556 -9.84 -53.31 -17.54
N ALA A 557 -10.96 -53.35 -18.23
CA ALA A 557 -12.18 -53.88 -17.65
C ALA A 557 -11.97 -55.38 -17.55
N VAL A 558 -11.76 -55.89 -16.33
CA VAL A 558 -12.00 -57.32 -16.09
C VAL A 558 -13.48 -57.54 -16.34
N ASP A 559 -13.79 -58.51 -17.19
CA ASP A 559 -15.18 -58.85 -17.43
C ASP A 559 -15.75 -59.49 -16.16
N PHE A 560 -16.80 -58.87 -15.61
CA PHE A 560 -17.54 -59.38 -14.48
C PHE A 560 -19.02 -59.01 -14.64
N LYS A 561 -19.88 -59.90 -14.17
CA LYS A 561 -21.33 -59.69 -14.19
C LYS A 561 -21.69 -58.48 -13.32
N GLU A 562 -22.13 -57.41 -13.97
CA GLU A 562 -22.65 -56.22 -13.31
C GLU A 562 -24.16 -56.12 -13.54
N PRO A 563 -24.99 -56.18 -12.49
CA PRO A 563 -26.42 -55.96 -12.59
C PRO A 563 -26.76 -54.54 -13.02
N GLU A 564 -27.92 -54.32 -13.65
CA GLU A 564 -28.44 -52.98 -13.93
C GLU A 564 -28.58 -52.17 -12.62
N PHE A 565 -28.29 -50.87 -12.66
CA PHE A 565 -28.44 -49.99 -11.50
C PHE A 565 -29.89 -49.57 -11.32
N LYS A 566 -30.46 -49.89 -10.16
CA LYS A 566 -31.81 -49.50 -9.80
C LYS A 566 -31.82 -48.10 -9.20
N PHE A 567 -32.27 -47.12 -9.95
CA PHE A 567 -32.39 -45.73 -9.50
C PHE A 567 -33.45 -45.59 -8.40
N SER A 568 -33.20 -44.66 -7.46
CA SER A 568 -34.14 -44.27 -6.42
C SER A 568 -34.74 -42.91 -6.76
N ASN A 569 -36.02 -42.71 -6.44
CA ASN A 569 -36.71 -41.44 -6.66
C ASN A 569 -36.29 -40.34 -5.65
N HIS A 570 -35.62 -40.71 -4.56
CA HIS A 570 -35.30 -39.80 -3.46
C HIS A 570 -33.80 -39.71 -3.15
N LEU A 571 -32.98 -40.55 -3.76
CA LEU A 571 -31.54 -40.60 -3.52
C LEU A 571 -30.78 -40.40 -4.82
N ALA A 572 -29.76 -39.53 -4.79
CA ALA A 572 -28.90 -39.32 -5.94
C ALA A 572 -28.11 -40.60 -6.28
N PRO A 573 -27.95 -40.97 -7.56
CA PRO A 573 -27.04 -42.02 -7.94
C PRO A 573 -25.60 -41.64 -7.57
N ALA A 574 -24.83 -42.60 -7.07
CA ALA A 574 -23.43 -42.43 -6.69
C ALA A 574 -22.65 -43.72 -6.98
N SER A 575 -21.34 -43.61 -7.09
CA SER A 575 -20.47 -44.78 -7.23
C SER A 575 -19.10 -44.59 -6.58
N GLY A 576 -18.47 -45.72 -6.23
CA GLY A 576 -17.16 -45.76 -5.60
C GLY A 576 -16.54 -47.14 -5.62
N ALA A 577 -15.43 -47.32 -4.91
CA ALA A 577 -14.69 -48.58 -4.93
C ALA A 577 -14.04 -48.95 -3.60
N ILE A 578 -13.88 -50.26 -3.38
CA ILE A 578 -13.14 -50.81 -2.24
C ILE A 578 -11.86 -51.39 -2.81
N ILE A 579 -10.74 -50.77 -2.46
CA ILE A 579 -9.45 -51.03 -3.09
C ILE A 579 -8.63 -51.92 -2.17
N PHE A 580 -8.42 -53.17 -2.57
CA PHE A 580 -7.54 -54.08 -1.85
C PHE A 580 -6.13 -54.06 -2.45
N GLU A 581 -5.14 -54.22 -1.59
CA GLU A 581 -3.77 -54.56 -1.96
C GLU A 581 -3.57 -56.09 -1.97
N PRO A 582 -2.58 -56.62 -2.70
CA PRO A 582 -2.23 -58.04 -2.67
C PRO A 582 -1.91 -58.60 -1.29
N ASP A 583 -1.39 -57.77 -0.37
CA ASP A 583 -1.08 -58.14 1.02
C ASP A 583 -2.30 -58.26 1.94
N GLY A 584 -3.52 -58.01 1.42
CA GLY A 584 -4.78 -58.14 2.14
C GLY A 584 -5.23 -56.86 2.85
N ARG A 585 -4.43 -55.80 2.85
CA ARG A 585 -4.86 -54.48 3.32
C ARG A 585 -5.77 -53.80 2.30
N LEU A 586 -6.47 -52.76 2.74
CA LEU A 586 -7.37 -51.96 1.93
C LEU A 586 -7.20 -50.47 2.19
N TRP A 587 -7.51 -49.68 1.16
CA TRP A 587 -7.43 -48.22 1.20
C TRP A 587 -8.72 -47.60 1.73
N ILE A 588 -8.58 -46.62 2.63
CA ILE A 588 -9.67 -45.91 3.31
C ILE A 588 -9.37 -44.42 3.26
N THR A 589 -10.39 -43.60 3.00
CA THR A 589 -10.28 -42.14 3.02
C THR A 589 -10.68 -41.59 4.38
N GLU A 590 -10.01 -40.52 4.80
CA GLU A 590 -10.45 -39.66 5.90
C GLU A 590 -10.92 -38.33 5.29
N PRO A 591 -12.24 -38.11 5.19
CA PRO A 591 -12.79 -36.89 4.63
C PRO A 591 -12.31 -35.65 5.39
N THR A 592 -11.97 -34.58 4.68
CA THR A 592 -11.57 -33.31 5.28
C THR A 592 -12.67 -32.75 6.17
N ASN A 593 -12.35 -32.50 7.45
CA ASN A 593 -13.26 -32.00 8.50
C ASN A 593 -14.49 -32.90 8.78
N HIS A 594 -14.43 -34.20 8.44
CA HIS A 594 -15.40 -35.23 8.85
C HIS A 594 -16.88 -34.80 8.69
N PRO A 595 -17.34 -34.43 7.47
CA PRO A 595 -18.71 -33.97 7.26
C PRO A 595 -19.72 -35.00 7.75
N PHE A 596 -20.78 -34.52 8.41
CA PHE A 596 -21.82 -35.36 9.04
C PHE A 596 -21.30 -36.36 10.08
N GLY A 597 -20.12 -36.11 10.67
CA GLY A 597 -19.49 -37.00 11.65
C GLY A 597 -18.84 -38.25 11.04
N ALA A 598 -18.76 -38.34 9.71
CA ALA A 598 -18.10 -39.45 9.03
C ALA A 598 -16.57 -39.28 9.11
N THR A 599 -15.96 -39.95 10.08
CA THR A 599 -14.50 -39.86 10.28
C THR A 599 -13.72 -40.59 9.18
N HIS A 600 -14.26 -41.67 8.64
CA HIS A 600 -13.64 -42.45 7.56
C HIS A 600 -14.70 -42.96 6.59
N ALA A 601 -14.31 -43.17 5.34
CA ALA A 601 -15.18 -43.69 4.30
C ALA A 601 -14.40 -44.49 3.27
N PHE A 602 -15.14 -45.22 2.42
CA PHE A 602 -14.62 -45.65 1.13
C PHE A 602 -14.71 -44.50 0.13
N PRO A 603 -13.78 -44.41 -0.85
CA PRO A 603 -13.82 -43.39 -1.89
C PRO A 603 -15.06 -43.54 -2.77
N LYS A 604 -15.86 -42.47 -2.89
CA LYS A 604 -17.16 -42.46 -3.56
C LYS A 604 -17.77 -41.06 -3.63
N GLY A 605 -18.38 -40.76 -4.77
CA GLY A 605 -19.13 -39.53 -5.00
C GLY A 605 -20.38 -39.72 -5.84
N LYS A 606 -21.16 -38.64 -5.92
CA LYS A 606 -22.40 -38.60 -6.73
C LYS A 606 -22.06 -38.71 -8.21
N LEU A 607 -22.96 -39.31 -8.97
CA LEU A 607 -22.79 -39.48 -10.40
C LEU A 607 -22.76 -38.11 -11.09
N GLU A 608 -21.64 -37.77 -11.71
CA GLU A 608 -21.52 -36.57 -12.54
C GLU A 608 -22.26 -36.76 -13.87
N SER A 609 -22.95 -35.70 -14.31
CA SER A 609 -23.69 -35.71 -15.57
C SER A 609 -22.77 -36.04 -16.75
N GLY A 610 -23.14 -37.06 -17.52
CA GLY A 610 -22.38 -37.50 -18.69
C GLY A 610 -21.31 -38.56 -18.43
N LEU A 611 -21.16 -39.06 -17.20
CA LEU A 611 -20.37 -40.24 -16.87
C LEU A 611 -21.26 -41.47 -16.65
N ASN A 612 -20.70 -42.67 -16.83
CA ASN A 612 -21.29 -43.92 -16.34
C ASN A 612 -20.75 -44.24 -14.93
N LEU A 613 -21.41 -45.15 -14.20
CA LEU A 613 -21.06 -45.46 -12.80
C LEU A 613 -19.62 -45.94 -12.62
N ARG A 614 -19.07 -46.74 -13.56
CA ARG A 614 -17.67 -47.19 -13.50
C ARG A 614 -16.70 -46.01 -13.66
N THR A 615 -16.91 -45.19 -14.68
CA THR A 615 -16.03 -44.03 -14.97
C THR A 615 -16.10 -43.02 -13.83
N ASN A 616 -17.29 -42.79 -13.28
CA ASN A 616 -17.48 -41.97 -12.10
C ASN A 616 -16.70 -42.56 -10.91
N ALA A 617 -16.82 -43.86 -10.62
CA ALA A 617 -16.07 -44.48 -9.52
C ALA A 617 -14.54 -44.35 -9.68
N LEU A 618 -14.01 -44.41 -10.92
CA LEU A 618 -12.58 -44.20 -11.17
C LEU A 618 -12.16 -42.75 -10.89
N LYS A 619 -12.97 -41.79 -11.31
CA LYS A 619 -12.77 -40.36 -11.02
C LYS A 619 -12.76 -40.13 -9.51
N GLU A 620 -13.79 -40.57 -8.80
CA GLU A 620 -13.93 -40.39 -7.35
C GLU A 620 -12.81 -41.08 -6.57
N VAL A 621 -12.39 -42.29 -6.99
CA VAL A 621 -11.22 -42.95 -6.42
C VAL A 621 -9.97 -42.09 -6.57
N TYR A 622 -9.70 -41.58 -7.77
CA TYR A 622 -8.54 -40.72 -7.97
C TYR A 622 -8.64 -39.42 -7.18
N GLU A 623 -9.79 -38.75 -7.18
CA GLU A 623 -9.99 -37.47 -6.50
C GLU A 623 -9.83 -37.59 -4.99
N GLU A 624 -10.39 -38.64 -4.37
CA GLU A 624 -10.27 -38.82 -2.93
C GLU A 624 -8.95 -39.48 -2.50
N THR A 625 -8.34 -40.33 -3.34
CA THR A 625 -7.17 -41.14 -2.92
C THR A 625 -5.89 -40.87 -3.68
N GLY A 626 -5.90 -40.20 -4.83
CA GLY A 626 -4.76 -40.08 -5.74
C GLY A 626 -4.33 -41.40 -6.41
N LEU A 627 -5.10 -42.48 -6.24
CA LEU A 627 -4.79 -43.80 -6.78
C LEU A 627 -5.47 -44.04 -8.13
N ILE A 628 -4.83 -44.87 -8.95
CA ILE A 628 -5.43 -45.43 -10.16
C ILE A 628 -5.70 -46.91 -9.90
N VAL A 629 -6.89 -47.36 -10.29
CA VAL A 629 -7.37 -48.69 -9.97
C VAL A 629 -7.95 -49.41 -11.19
N GLU A 630 -8.03 -50.73 -11.07
CA GLU A 630 -8.71 -51.63 -11.98
C GLU A 630 -9.86 -52.32 -11.24
N PHE A 631 -11.03 -52.46 -11.87
CA PHE A 631 -12.19 -53.13 -11.26
C PHE A 631 -12.21 -54.62 -11.56
N HIS A 632 -12.43 -55.42 -10.52
CA HIS A 632 -12.43 -56.88 -10.55
C HIS A 632 -13.78 -57.49 -10.17
N GLY A 633 -14.77 -56.70 -9.76
CA GLY A 633 -16.07 -57.23 -9.40
C GLY A 633 -17.09 -56.18 -8.96
N PHE A 634 -18.36 -56.58 -8.98
CA PHE A 634 -19.47 -55.86 -8.38
C PHE A 634 -19.61 -56.26 -6.91
N ILE A 635 -19.77 -55.29 -6.01
CA ILE A 635 -20.00 -55.54 -4.58
C ILE A 635 -21.50 -55.43 -4.27
N GLY A 636 -22.10 -54.27 -4.55
CA GLY A 636 -23.48 -54.00 -4.21
C GLY A 636 -23.91 -52.55 -4.43
N ASP A 637 -25.20 -52.32 -4.32
CA ASP A 637 -25.83 -50.99 -4.30
C ASP A 637 -26.39 -50.73 -2.89
N TYR A 638 -25.97 -49.64 -2.25
CA TYR A 638 -26.28 -49.34 -0.86
C TYR A 638 -26.92 -47.97 -0.73
N ASP A 639 -28.08 -47.91 -0.08
CA ASP A 639 -28.73 -46.65 0.24
C ASP A 639 -28.01 -45.97 1.42
N ARG A 640 -27.71 -44.69 1.24
CA ARG A 640 -27.16 -43.78 2.26
C ARG A 640 -28.10 -42.59 2.44
N THR A 641 -27.74 -41.70 3.36
CA THR A 641 -28.54 -40.52 3.72
C THR A 641 -28.97 -39.67 2.52
N THR A 642 -28.11 -39.50 1.50
CA THR A 642 -28.41 -38.64 0.33
C THR A 642 -28.19 -39.31 -1.02
N SER A 643 -27.71 -40.55 -1.03
CA SER A 643 -27.33 -41.24 -2.26
C SER A 643 -27.57 -42.74 -2.19
N ARG A 644 -27.85 -43.34 -3.35
CA ARG A 644 -27.75 -44.78 -3.56
C ARG A 644 -26.42 -45.04 -4.27
N THR A 645 -25.52 -45.74 -3.60
CA THR A 645 -24.11 -45.82 -4.01
C THR A 645 -23.76 -47.23 -4.48
N ARG A 646 -23.31 -47.35 -5.73
CA ARG A 646 -22.75 -48.59 -6.28
C ARG A 646 -21.27 -48.72 -5.92
N TYR A 647 -20.88 -49.88 -5.39
CA TYR A 647 -19.48 -50.16 -5.07
C TYR A 647 -18.90 -51.29 -5.93
N TYR A 648 -17.65 -51.08 -6.33
CA TYR A 648 -16.84 -52.05 -7.08
C TYR A 648 -15.66 -52.56 -6.27
N LEU A 649 -15.30 -53.84 -6.47
CA LEU A 649 -14.04 -54.38 -5.98
C LEU A 649 -12.91 -53.90 -6.88
N ALA A 650 -11.87 -53.31 -6.30
CA ALA A 650 -10.78 -52.68 -7.04
C ALA A 650 -9.39 -53.13 -6.58
N LYS A 651 -8.44 -53.14 -7.51
CA LYS A 651 -7.00 -53.35 -7.28
C LYS A 651 -6.24 -52.10 -7.73
N ARG A 652 -5.28 -51.62 -6.94
CA ARG A 652 -4.42 -50.51 -7.35
C ARG A 652 -3.53 -50.95 -8.52
N THR A 653 -3.40 -50.09 -9.52
CA THR A 653 -2.52 -50.26 -10.68
C THR A 653 -1.51 -49.12 -10.84
N GLY A 654 -1.71 -48.01 -10.14
CA GLY A 654 -0.78 -46.88 -10.13
C GLY A 654 -1.24 -45.75 -9.21
N GLY A 655 -0.62 -44.58 -9.38
CA GLY A 655 -0.92 -43.39 -8.60
C GLY A 655 -0.17 -43.34 -7.27
N THR A 656 -0.45 -42.30 -6.50
CA THR A 656 0.16 -42.07 -5.19
C THR A 656 -0.85 -41.39 -4.27
N PRO A 657 -0.96 -41.83 -3.00
CA PRO A 657 -1.82 -41.14 -2.04
C PRO A 657 -1.42 -39.67 -1.84
N SER A 658 -0.16 -39.31 -2.10
CA SER A 658 0.28 -37.91 -2.10
C SER A 658 -0.55 -36.98 -3.00
N ASP A 659 -1.23 -37.51 -4.02
CA ASP A 659 -2.01 -36.74 -4.99
C ASP A 659 -3.51 -36.63 -4.62
N MET A 660 -3.91 -37.12 -3.45
CA MET A 660 -5.28 -36.96 -2.94
C MET A 660 -5.78 -35.51 -3.02
N GLY A 661 -7.03 -35.34 -3.43
CA GLY A 661 -7.74 -34.08 -3.55
C GLY A 661 -8.11 -33.48 -2.20
N TRP A 662 -8.74 -32.30 -2.24
CA TRP A 662 -9.09 -31.55 -1.02
C TRP A 662 -10.15 -32.21 -0.15
N GLU A 663 -10.94 -33.12 -0.73
CA GLU A 663 -12.00 -33.83 -0.02
C GLU A 663 -11.45 -34.81 1.02
N SER A 664 -10.17 -35.21 0.91
CA SER A 664 -9.52 -36.11 1.86
C SER A 664 -8.33 -35.45 2.55
N GLN A 665 -8.37 -35.38 3.88
CA GLN A 665 -7.25 -34.87 4.68
C GLN A 665 -6.19 -35.95 4.96
N SER A 666 -6.56 -37.23 4.83
CA SER A 666 -5.62 -38.35 4.82
C SER A 666 -6.18 -39.57 4.08
N VAL A 667 -5.29 -40.46 3.68
CA VAL A 667 -5.60 -41.76 3.10
C VAL A 667 -4.87 -42.82 3.93
N LYS A 668 -5.56 -43.91 4.27
CA LYS A 668 -5.03 -44.98 5.13
C LYS A 668 -5.00 -46.30 4.39
N LEU A 669 -3.90 -47.05 4.53
CA LEU A 669 -3.80 -48.44 4.12
C LEU A 669 -3.83 -49.31 5.37
N ALA A 670 -4.94 -50.02 5.59
CA ALA A 670 -5.22 -50.72 6.83
C ALA A 670 -5.61 -52.18 6.57
N LYS A 671 -5.37 -53.07 7.54
CA LYS A 671 -5.93 -54.42 7.54
C LYS A 671 -7.43 -54.40 7.80
N ILE A 672 -8.13 -55.48 7.45
CA ILE A 672 -9.59 -55.58 7.56
C ILE A 672 -10.09 -55.27 8.98
N THR A 673 -9.47 -55.83 10.01
CA THR A 673 -9.91 -55.61 11.41
C THR A 673 -9.77 -54.15 11.85
N GLU A 674 -8.77 -53.45 11.33
CA GLU A 674 -8.59 -52.03 11.59
C GLU A 674 -9.53 -51.17 10.74
N ALA A 675 -9.82 -51.60 9.51
CA ALA A 675 -10.84 -50.97 8.67
C ALA A 675 -12.22 -51.02 9.34
N GLU A 676 -12.60 -52.15 9.93
CA GLU A 676 -13.83 -52.29 10.72
C GLU A 676 -13.89 -51.29 11.89
N ARG A 677 -12.75 -51.03 12.54
CA ARG A 677 -12.65 -50.05 13.63
C ARG A 677 -12.77 -48.60 13.14
N LEU A 678 -12.19 -48.28 11.98
CA LEU A 678 -12.22 -46.94 11.40
C LEU A 678 -13.60 -46.59 10.80
N LEU A 679 -14.26 -47.58 10.19
CA LEU A 679 -15.55 -47.44 9.52
C LEU A 679 -16.71 -47.68 10.50
N SER A 680 -16.98 -46.68 11.34
CA SER A 680 -17.85 -46.83 12.52
C SER A 680 -19.36 -46.94 12.22
N ASN A 681 -19.82 -46.69 10.99
CA ASN A 681 -21.24 -46.79 10.66
C ASN A 681 -21.64 -48.16 10.11
N ALA A 682 -22.89 -48.56 10.37
CA ALA A 682 -23.39 -49.89 10.04
C ALA A 682 -23.38 -50.19 8.53
N VAL A 683 -23.59 -49.18 7.69
CA VAL A 683 -23.61 -49.33 6.23
C VAL A 683 -22.20 -49.63 5.72
N ASP A 684 -21.17 -48.91 6.19
CA ASP A 684 -19.77 -49.17 5.82
C ASP A 684 -19.29 -50.53 6.34
N THR A 685 -19.72 -50.96 7.53
CA THR A 685 -19.45 -52.31 8.03
C THR A 685 -20.07 -53.39 7.12
N ALA A 686 -21.31 -53.19 6.65
CA ALA A 686 -21.96 -54.12 5.72
C ALA A 686 -21.23 -54.17 4.36
N ILE A 687 -20.86 -53.01 3.83
CA ILE A 687 -20.09 -52.90 2.58
C ILE A 687 -18.74 -53.61 2.70
N LEU A 688 -18.02 -53.41 3.81
CA LEU A 688 -16.74 -54.06 4.04
C LEU A 688 -16.89 -55.59 4.07
N ARG A 689 -17.90 -56.10 4.78
CA ARG A 689 -18.18 -57.55 4.84
C ARG A 689 -18.46 -58.13 3.46
N ASP A 690 -19.28 -57.45 2.66
CA ASP A 690 -19.60 -57.90 1.31
C ASP A 690 -18.38 -57.79 0.38
N ALA A 691 -17.58 -56.73 0.50
CA ALA A 691 -16.34 -56.56 -0.24
C ALA A 691 -15.33 -57.69 0.04
N VAL A 692 -15.17 -58.08 1.31
CA VAL A 692 -14.33 -59.22 1.72
C VAL A 692 -14.86 -60.52 1.10
N ARG A 693 -16.17 -60.75 1.13
CA ARG A 693 -16.79 -61.94 0.51
C ARG A 693 -16.53 -61.99 -0.99
N VAL A 694 -16.67 -60.86 -1.70
CA VAL A 694 -16.39 -60.78 -3.14
C VAL A 694 -14.90 -60.98 -3.42
N ARG A 695 -14.01 -60.39 -2.61
CA ARG A 695 -12.55 -60.54 -2.73
C ARG A 695 -12.05 -61.97 -2.53
N LEU A 696 -12.73 -62.76 -1.68
CA LEU A 696 -12.44 -64.18 -1.50
C LEU A 696 -12.88 -65.03 -2.71
N LYS A 697 -14.00 -64.67 -3.35
CA LYS A 697 -14.50 -65.36 -4.56
C LYS A 697 -13.74 -64.98 -5.82
N THR A 698 -13.22 -63.76 -5.87
CA THR A 698 -12.52 -63.21 -7.03
C THR A 698 -11.12 -62.74 -6.61
N PRO A 699 -10.18 -63.67 -6.37
CA PRO A 699 -8.82 -63.29 -6.02
C PRO A 699 -8.16 -62.54 -7.17
N PHE A 700 -7.38 -61.52 -6.83
CA PHE A 700 -6.57 -60.81 -7.83
C PHE A 700 -5.58 -61.80 -8.44
N LYS A 701 -5.64 -61.94 -9.75
CA LYS A 701 -4.60 -62.64 -10.52
C LYS A 701 -3.29 -61.86 -10.47
#